data_AF-A0AAN6ZS66-F1
#
_entry.id   AF-A0AAN6ZS66-F1
#
_cell.length_a   1.000
_cell.length_b   1.000
_cell.length_c   1.000
_cell.angle_alpha   90.00
_cell.angle_beta   90.00
_cell.angle_gamma   90.00
#
_symmetry.space_group_name_H-M   'P 1'
#
loop_
_entity.id
_entity.type
_entity.pdbx_description
1 polymer ?
#
loop_
_entity_poly.entity_id
_entity_poly.type
_entity_poly.pdbx_seq_one_letter_code
_entity_poly.pdbx_strand_id
1 'polypeptide(L)'
;MGKRGAKWALVASRVAGAQKLLNQLALTNRRVGKTLQLSLFLTKALVARTASATATAPKNRTAGPSHRRNSNNIARLTPQGALLLHLVQPCLELAPWIYTLVSLVRLPFFPLPALTHAMASYAYSTSSSDISTPRSISPSSSVASGRSSQSSISSSKRISISSTRRISAANPMSSVDINSIEEAMRMANLDTLRGYSQNHYGEVHQETNTEYLGQTQALGYQVLTEPMWNKGLSFTPEQRIAKNLTGLIPHVMEDSSKQCERALKMIRTRQTNIDRYLYLSSLKGQNVDLFYRLLIDNATELMPLVYTPTIGDVCLQYSTLYTRPEALYISIKQRKSMKTILKNWPYPNPEICVVTDGSRILGLGDLGVNGVGIPIGKLALYTAAAGIRPERTLPIVLDCGTANETNLKDPLYLGLRAKRPSVAEQQEFMDEFMQAAAEVYPEMVVQFEDFESEKAFNYLDRYRNGYKCFNDDIQGTGAVVLGGYIGAVNLSGVPIEEQRLVFMGAGSAGVGVAKQLVEFYTKRGLSEQAAKDKFWLVDTKGLVTKDRGDKLAEHKKYFARSDNNGHQFRNLEEVIEYVKPTALIGLTATHGVFTESVIRALKASVDAGGLGRRPILFPLSNPLTKAECTFEQAVTWTDGTAIFASGSPFSAFTVKGTDKPITYYPNQGNNVYVFPGIGLGTILSKSNRVTDNMIYTSAAALAGSLNAEEIHKGLIYPRIERVREASLIVAREVMKAARRDGVSQLPEEQWLEWEEWGDPALDKYIKARIYDPEL
;
A
#
# COMPACT_ATOMS: atom_id res chain seq x y z
N MET A 1 7.68 -54.32 8.47
CA MET A 1 8.85 -53.41 8.60
C MET A 1 8.68 -52.25 9.61
N GLY A 2 7.49 -51.99 10.19
CA GLY A 2 7.13 -50.68 10.78
C GLY A 2 8.02 -50.05 11.89
N LYS A 3 8.73 -50.82 12.74
CA LYS A 3 9.45 -50.23 13.90
C LYS A 3 10.91 -49.77 13.63
N ARG A 4 11.51 -50.10 12.48
CA ARG A 4 12.88 -49.61 12.13
C ARG A 4 12.85 -48.31 11.32
N GLY A 5 11.89 -48.13 10.41
CA GLY A 5 11.74 -46.90 9.62
C GLY A 5 11.55 -45.65 10.48
N ALA A 6 10.69 -45.73 11.51
CA ALA A 6 10.44 -44.62 12.43
C ALA A 6 11.70 -44.13 13.16
N LYS A 7 12.63 -45.01 13.55
CA LYS A 7 13.91 -44.60 14.16
C LYS A 7 14.81 -43.87 13.15
N TRP A 8 14.89 -44.34 11.89
CA TRP A 8 15.67 -43.66 10.85
C TRP A 8 15.07 -42.30 10.47
N ALA A 9 13.74 -42.19 10.38
CA ALA A 9 13.05 -40.91 10.16
C ALA A 9 13.33 -39.90 11.30
N LEU A 10 13.30 -40.35 12.56
CA LEU A 10 13.62 -39.51 13.71
C LEU A 10 15.10 -39.05 13.73
N VAL A 11 16.04 -39.92 13.32
CA VAL A 11 17.45 -39.55 13.16
C VAL A 11 17.63 -38.54 12.02
N ALA A 12 17.02 -38.77 10.85
CA ALA A 12 17.06 -37.85 9.72
C ALA A 12 16.47 -36.47 10.08
N SER A 13 15.34 -36.45 10.79
CA SER A 13 14.72 -35.23 11.33
C SER A 13 15.66 -34.45 12.26
N ARG A 14 16.33 -35.14 13.21
CA ARG A 14 17.29 -34.51 14.12
C ARG A 14 18.55 -33.99 13.40
N VAL A 15 19.05 -34.73 12.40
CA VAL A 15 20.16 -34.27 11.55
C VAL A 15 19.77 -33.05 10.72
N ALA A 16 18.55 -32.99 10.17
CA ALA A 16 18.05 -31.81 9.46
C ALA A 16 17.87 -30.60 10.38
N GLY A 17 17.40 -30.81 11.62
CA GLY A 17 17.34 -29.76 12.64
C GLY A 17 18.73 -29.21 13.00
N ALA A 18 19.71 -30.09 13.25
CA ALA A 18 21.09 -29.71 13.51
C ALA A 18 21.72 -28.95 12.31
N GLN A 19 21.46 -29.40 11.07
CA GLN A 19 21.89 -28.70 9.86
C GLN A 19 21.36 -27.25 9.79
N LYS A 20 20.08 -27.04 10.13
CA LYS A 20 19.45 -25.71 10.10
C LYS A 20 20.11 -24.76 11.12
N LEU A 21 20.41 -25.27 12.32
CA LEU A 21 21.10 -24.52 13.38
C LEU A 21 22.56 -24.22 13.03
N LEU A 22 23.30 -25.20 12.49
CA LEU A 22 24.69 -25.03 12.05
C LEU A 22 24.83 -24.05 10.89
N ASN A 23 23.87 -24.03 9.94
CA ASN A 23 23.84 -23.04 8.86
C ASN A 23 23.66 -21.60 9.41
N GLN A 24 22.85 -21.42 10.46
CA GLN A 24 22.70 -20.12 11.12
C GLN A 24 23.99 -19.69 11.86
N LEU A 25 24.70 -20.62 12.51
CA LEU A 25 25.99 -20.35 13.17
C LEU A 25 27.14 -20.08 12.17
N ALA A 26 27.11 -20.67 10.98
CA ALA A 26 28.10 -20.43 9.94
C ALA A 26 28.03 -19.01 9.35
N LEU A 27 26.85 -18.39 9.37
CA LEU A 27 26.63 -17.01 8.89
C LEU A 27 27.24 -15.95 9.82
N THR A 28 27.40 -16.23 11.12
CA THR A 28 27.89 -15.26 12.12
C THR A 28 29.38 -15.34 12.42
N ASN A 29 30.10 -16.42 12.06
CA ASN A 29 31.55 -16.51 12.26
C ASN A 29 32.30 -17.32 11.16
N ARG A 30 32.95 -16.59 10.24
CA ARG A 30 33.59 -17.15 9.02
C ARG A 30 34.72 -18.17 9.27
N ARG A 31 35.40 -18.17 10.42
CA ARG A 31 36.48 -19.16 10.70
C ARG A 31 35.92 -20.51 11.14
N VAL A 32 34.85 -20.51 11.94
CA VAL A 32 34.24 -21.74 12.50
C VAL A 32 33.48 -22.53 11.42
N GLY A 33 32.83 -21.84 10.48
CA GLY A 33 32.04 -22.47 9.41
C GLY A 33 32.85 -23.41 8.49
N LYS A 34 34.11 -23.09 8.17
CA LYS A 34 34.94 -23.91 7.26
C LYS A 34 35.25 -25.29 7.82
N THR A 35 35.64 -25.38 9.10
CA THR A 35 35.98 -26.65 9.75
C THR A 35 34.74 -27.55 9.87
N LEU A 36 33.58 -26.98 10.21
CA LEU A 36 32.32 -27.73 10.31
C LEU A 36 31.80 -28.22 8.96
N GLN A 37 31.93 -27.43 7.88
CA GLN A 37 31.57 -27.88 6.53
C GLN A 37 32.42 -29.08 6.07
N LEU A 38 33.71 -29.11 6.39
CA LEU A 38 34.59 -30.23 6.04
C LEU A 38 34.18 -31.53 6.76
N SER A 39 33.94 -31.48 8.07
CA SER A 39 33.45 -32.62 8.86
C SER A 39 32.08 -33.12 8.38
N LEU A 40 31.19 -32.20 8.00
CA LEU A 40 29.86 -32.53 7.45
C LEU A 40 29.96 -33.22 6.08
N PHE A 41 30.87 -32.76 5.21
CA PHE A 41 31.11 -33.36 3.89
C PHE A 41 31.64 -34.79 4.01
N LEU A 42 32.63 -35.01 4.88
CA LEU A 42 33.15 -36.35 5.21
C LEU A 42 32.05 -37.27 5.76
N THR A 43 31.19 -36.75 6.64
CA THR A 43 30.06 -37.52 7.21
C THR A 43 29.06 -37.94 6.12
N LYS A 44 28.69 -37.04 5.19
CA LYS A 44 27.82 -37.36 4.05
C LYS A 44 28.44 -38.40 3.12
N ALA A 45 29.74 -38.27 2.82
CA ALA A 45 30.45 -39.23 1.98
C ALA A 45 30.47 -40.65 2.58
N LEU A 46 30.63 -40.77 3.90
CA LEU A 46 30.63 -42.05 4.60
C LEU A 46 29.25 -42.74 4.58
N VAL A 47 28.17 -41.96 4.76
CA VAL A 47 26.78 -42.46 4.67
C VAL A 47 26.43 -42.89 3.24
N ALA A 48 26.84 -42.12 2.22
CA ALA A 48 26.61 -42.50 0.82
C ALA A 48 27.33 -43.79 0.43
N ARG A 49 28.59 -43.98 0.88
CA ARG A 49 29.36 -45.21 0.61
C ARG A 49 28.74 -46.46 1.25
N THR A 50 28.21 -46.33 2.47
CA THR A 50 27.56 -47.44 3.18
C THR A 50 26.19 -47.79 2.61
N ALA A 51 25.44 -46.82 2.06
CA ALA A 51 24.22 -47.12 1.31
C ALA A 51 24.51 -47.93 0.03
N SER A 52 25.49 -47.49 -0.77
CA SER A 52 25.90 -48.15 -2.02
C SER A 52 26.33 -49.62 -1.80
N ALA A 53 27.07 -49.89 -0.72
CA ALA A 53 27.54 -51.23 -0.37
C ALA A 53 26.43 -52.24 0.00
N THR A 54 25.16 -51.84 0.06
CA THR A 54 24.01 -52.74 0.32
C THR A 54 23.18 -53.08 -0.92
N ALA A 55 23.56 -52.60 -2.10
CA ALA A 55 22.76 -52.72 -3.34
C ALA A 55 23.20 -53.84 -4.30
N THR A 56 24.31 -54.55 -4.04
CA THR A 56 24.97 -55.44 -5.01
C THR A 56 25.03 -56.92 -4.59
N ALA A 57 24.01 -57.70 -4.97
CA ALA A 57 24.05 -59.16 -5.01
C ALA A 57 23.24 -59.69 -6.22
N PRO A 58 23.69 -60.76 -6.91
CA PRO A 58 23.15 -61.13 -8.23
C PRO A 58 21.86 -61.96 -8.18
N LYS A 59 21.03 -61.84 -9.23
CA LYS A 59 19.84 -62.69 -9.46
C LYS A 59 20.24 -64.03 -10.08
N ASN A 60 19.66 -65.15 -9.63
CA ASN A 60 19.58 -66.36 -10.46
C ASN A 60 18.37 -67.29 -10.15
N ARG A 61 17.66 -67.65 -11.23
CA ARG A 61 16.77 -68.79 -11.53
C ARG A 61 15.97 -69.58 -10.44
N THR A 62 14.64 -69.52 -10.61
CA THR A 62 13.63 -70.63 -10.74
C THR A 62 13.13 -71.50 -9.56
N ALA A 63 11.79 -71.67 -9.58
CA ALA A 63 10.96 -72.85 -9.21
C ALA A 63 10.52 -73.13 -7.75
N GLY A 64 9.28 -73.64 -7.61
CA GLY A 64 8.80 -74.45 -6.46
C GLY A 64 7.94 -73.75 -5.38
N PRO A 65 6.71 -74.21 -5.08
CA PRO A 65 5.90 -73.74 -3.95
C PRO A 65 5.68 -74.79 -2.83
N SER A 66 5.67 -74.40 -1.53
CA SER A 66 4.82 -75.02 -0.47
C SER A 66 4.96 -74.41 0.96
N HIS A 67 3.87 -74.59 1.74
CA HIS A 67 3.68 -74.65 3.21
C HIS A 67 4.46 -73.82 4.27
N ARG A 68 3.65 -73.03 5.02
CA ARG A 68 3.41 -73.02 6.50
C ARG A 68 4.56 -73.20 7.55
N ARG A 69 4.43 -72.34 8.59
CA ARG A 69 4.79 -72.45 10.05
C ARG A 69 6.09 -71.79 10.58
N ASN A 70 5.86 -70.74 11.36
CA ASN A 70 6.41 -70.37 12.68
C ASN A 70 7.88 -70.60 13.11
N SER A 71 8.42 -69.49 13.63
CA SER A 71 9.13 -69.32 14.92
C SER A 71 10.65 -69.51 15.04
N ASN A 72 11.23 -68.52 15.74
CA ASN A 72 12.48 -68.51 16.50
C ASN A 72 13.79 -68.93 15.82
N ASN A 73 14.60 -67.93 15.47
CA ASN A 73 16.03 -67.99 15.82
C ASN A 73 16.59 -66.59 16.10
N ILE A 74 17.52 -66.48 17.06
CA ILE A 74 18.11 -65.21 17.51
C ILE A 74 19.45 -64.98 16.80
N ALA A 75 19.52 -63.96 15.95
CA ALA A 75 20.77 -63.53 15.30
C ALA A 75 21.48 -62.43 16.13
N ARG A 76 22.77 -62.64 16.41
CA ARG A 76 23.62 -61.69 17.15
C ARG A 76 23.91 -60.43 16.33
N LEU A 77 24.16 -59.31 17.01
CA LEU A 77 24.70 -58.09 16.38
C LEU A 77 26.11 -58.32 15.85
N THR A 78 26.42 -57.79 14.67
CA THR A 78 27.76 -57.83 14.07
C THR A 78 28.67 -56.71 14.62
N PRO A 79 30.01 -56.86 14.59
CA PRO A 79 30.93 -55.91 15.24
C PRO A 79 30.78 -54.44 14.80
N GLN A 80 30.39 -54.20 13.55
CA GLN A 80 30.16 -52.87 13.00
C GLN A 80 29.03 -52.10 13.71
N GLY A 81 28.06 -52.81 14.30
CA GLY A 81 26.97 -52.19 15.07
C GLY A 81 27.41 -51.59 16.40
N ALA A 82 28.43 -52.18 17.05
CA ALA A 82 28.98 -51.67 18.31
C ALA A 82 29.84 -50.41 18.06
N LEU A 83 30.61 -50.39 16.98
CA LEU A 83 31.45 -49.25 16.60
C LEU A 83 30.61 -47.97 16.36
N LEU A 84 29.42 -48.13 15.77
CA LEU A 84 28.51 -47.00 15.53
C LEU A 84 27.94 -46.40 16.83
N LEU A 85 27.74 -47.22 17.88
CA LEU A 85 27.30 -46.72 19.20
C LEU A 85 28.39 -45.86 19.84
N HIS A 86 29.64 -46.35 19.86
CA HIS A 86 30.78 -45.64 20.44
C HIS A 86 31.10 -44.31 19.73
N LEU A 87 30.80 -44.18 18.43
CA LEU A 87 31.02 -42.94 17.67
C LEU A 87 29.90 -41.91 17.81
N VAL A 88 28.65 -42.34 18.04
CA VAL A 88 27.49 -41.42 18.14
C VAL A 88 27.31 -40.85 19.55
N GLN A 89 27.69 -41.61 20.58
CA GLN A 89 27.43 -41.23 21.97
C GLN A 89 28.15 -39.94 22.42
N PRO A 90 29.44 -39.68 22.11
CA PRO A 90 30.11 -38.42 22.46
C PRO A 90 29.44 -37.18 21.83
N CYS A 91 28.86 -37.32 20.64
CA CYS A 91 28.15 -36.22 19.97
C CYS A 91 26.80 -35.87 20.64
N LEU A 92 26.20 -36.79 21.40
CA LEU A 92 25.00 -36.52 22.20
C LEU A 92 25.36 -35.89 23.55
N GLU A 93 26.47 -36.30 24.16
CA GLU A 93 26.97 -35.79 25.44
C GLU A 93 27.57 -34.37 25.35
N LEU A 94 27.94 -33.90 24.14
CA LEU A 94 28.37 -32.52 23.88
C LEU A 94 27.23 -31.49 23.80
N ALA A 95 25.96 -31.92 23.64
CA ALA A 95 24.84 -31.01 23.44
C ALA A 95 24.58 -30.03 24.62
N PRO A 96 24.69 -30.42 25.91
CA PRO A 96 24.54 -29.50 27.04
C PRO A 96 25.62 -28.42 27.07
N TRP A 97 26.87 -28.80 26.82
CA TRP A 97 28.02 -27.89 26.85
C TRP A 97 27.93 -26.76 25.82
N ILE A 98 27.40 -27.06 24.63
CA ILE A 98 27.14 -26.05 23.59
C ILE A 98 26.09 -25.03 24.06
N TYR A 99 25.05 -25.48 24.77
CA TYR A 99 24.05 -24.59 25.39
C TYR A 99 24.69 -23.68 26.45
N THR A 100 25.50 -24.23 27.36
CA THR A 100 26.21 -23.46 28.39
C THR A 100 27.16 -22.42 27.80
N LEU A 101 27.87 -22.76 26.72
CA LEU A 101 28.78 -21.82 26.03
C LEU A 101 28.02 -20.62 25.44
N VAL A 102 26.85 -20.86 24.84
CA VAL A 102 25.98 -19.81 24.28
C VAL A 102 25.40 -18.91 25.37
N SER A 103 25.15 -19.44 26.58
CA SER A 103 24.73 -18.64 27.74
C SER A 103 25.87 -17.77 28.29
N LEU A 104 27.10 -18.28 28.37
CA LEU A 104 28.24 -17.56 28.96
C LEU A 104 28.72 -16.34 28.14
N VAL A 105 28.44 -16.31 26.83
CA VAL A 105 28.77 -15.17 25.95
C VAL A 105 27.80 -13.97 26.13
N ARG A 106 26.83 -14.05 27.06
CA ARG A 106 25.80 -13.02 27.31
C ARG A 106 25.88 -12.36 28.70
N LEU A 107 27.07 -12.07 29.21
CA LEU A 107 27.26 -11.20 30.38
C LEU A 107 27.66 -9.76 29.96
N PRO A 108 27.06 -8.70 30.54
CA PRO A 108 27.41 -7.32 30.24
C PRO A 108 28.65 -6.88 31.03
N PHE A 109 29.54 -6.11 30.38
CA PHE A 109 30.58 -5.35 31.07
C PHE A 109 30.00 -4.04 31.63
N PHE A 110 30.35 -3.70 32.87
CA PHE A 110 29.97 -2.46 33.54
C PHE A 110 30.84 -1.26 33.10
N PRO A 111 30.38 0.00 33.32
CA PRO A 111 31.01 1.19 32.75
C PRO A 111 32.14 1.78 33.61
N LEU A 112 32.87 2.73 33.03
CA LEU A 112 33.81 3.64 33.70
C LEU A 112 33.34 5.11 33.54
N PRO A 113 33.84 6.05 34.38
CA PRO A 113 32.98 7.12 34.92
C PRO A 113 32.94 8.42 34.12
N ALA A 114 32.05 9.31 34.56
CA ALA A 114 31.71 10.57 33.91
C ALA A 114 32.80 11.66 34.01
N LEU A 115 32.78 12.56 33.03
CA LEU A 115 33.22 13.95 33.17
C LEU A 115 32.00 14.87 33.05
N THR A 116 31.83 15.76 34.01
CA THR A 116 30.68 16.69 34.15
C THR A 116 30.97 18.02 33.46
N HIS A 117 29.95 18.71 32.96
CA HIS A 117 29.84 20.19 33.04
C HIS A 117 28.37 20.66 32.88
N ALA A 118 28.12 21.94 33.21
CA ALA A 118 26.80 22.57 33.39
C ALA A 118 25.81 22.37 32.21
N MET A 119 24.51 22.12 32.44
CA MET A 119 23.48 22.95 33.11
C MET A 119 23.16 24.27 32.40
N ALA A 120 22.12 24.25 31.56
CA ALA A 120 21.28 25.40 31.23
C ALA A 120 19.86 24.90 30.87
N SER A 121 18.86 25.26 31.66
CA SER A 121 17.48 24.80 31.52
C SER A 121 16.58 25.85 30.85
N TYR A 122 15.73 25.43 29.92
CA TYR A 122 14.52 26.19 29.57
C TYR A 122 13.32 25.25 29.52
N ALA A 123 12.31 25.55 30.34
CA ALA A 123 11.01 24.89 30.31
C ALA A 123 10.07 25.64 29.34
N TYR A 124 9.19 24.89 28.67
CA TYR A 124 8.04 25.45 27.97
C TYR A 124 6.77 25.04 28.70
N SER A 125 6.05 26.03 29.23
CA SER A 125 4.71 25.86 29.81
C SER A 125 3.63 26.05 28.75
N THR A 126 2.55 25.29 28.87
CA THR A 126 1.35 25.38 28.03
C THR A 126 0.43 26.53 28.43
N SER A 127 -0.08 27.32 27.48
CA SER A 127 -1.47 27.83 27.51
C SER A 127 -1.89 28.59 26.24
N SER A 128 -3.16 28.40 25.86
CA SER A 128 -4.10 29.36 25.23
C SER A 128 -3.73 30.13 23.94
N SER A 129 -4.62 29.96 22.96
CA SER A 129 -5.24 30.99 22.11
C SER A 129 -5.21 32.42 22.69
N ASP A 130 -5.13 33.49 21.89
CA ASP A 130 -6.32 33.98 21.18
C ASP A 130 -6.07 34.92 19.97
N ILE A 131 -7.16 35.22 19.26
CA ILE A 131 -7.20 36.04 18.04
C ILE A 131 -7.29 37.54 18.35
N SER A 132 -6.34 38.36 17.89
CA SER A 132 -6.64 39.75 17.47
C SER A 132 -5.49 40.44 16.70
N THR A 133 -5.82 41.04 15.56
CA THR A 133 -5.04 42.14 14.95
C THR A 133 -5.67 43.48 15.35
N PRO A 134 -4.89 44.55 15.56
CA PRO A 134 -5.14 45.73 14.72
C PRO A 134 -3.93 46.65 14.40
N ARG A 135 -4.00 47.26 13.21
CA ARG A 135 -3.60 48.64 12.85
C ARG A 135 -2.20 49.18 13.21
N SER A 136 -1.32 49.10 12.21
CA SER A 136 -0.66 50.27 11.57
C SER A 136 -0.57 51.62 12.33
N ILE A 137 0.65 52.03 12.67
CA ILE A 137 1.09 53.45 12.75
C ILE A 137 2.46 53.56 12.07
N SER A 138 2.70 54.65 11.34
CA SER A 138 3.96 54.97 10.62
C SER A 138 4.42 56.40 10.93
N PRO A 139 5.74 56.70 10.83
CA PRO A 139 6.10 57.91 10.07
C PRO A 139 7.44 57.87 9.27
N SER A 140 7.34 58.25 8.00
CA SER A 140 8.23 59.14 7.19
C SER A 140 9.77 59.14 7.26
N SER A 141 10.40 58.86 6.11
CA SER A 141 11.45 59.68 5.42
C SER A 141 11.78 59.01 4.05
N SER A 142 11.47 59.58 2.87
CA SER A 142 12.25 60.56 2.06
C SER A 142 13.61 60.02 1.54
N VAL A 143 14.14 60.33 0.34
CA VAL A 143 13.98 61.46 -0.63
C VAL A 143 14.11 60.94 -2.10
N ALA A 144 13.85 61.80 -3.12
CA ALA A 144 14.30 61.74 -4.53
C ALA A 144 13.58 60.79 -5.55
N SER A 145 13.57 61.06 -6.87
CA SER A 145 13.21 62.26 -7.67
C SER A 145 13.28 61.92 -9.18
N GLY A 146 12.24 62.23 -9.99
CA GLY A 146 12.29 61.94 -11.43
C GLY A 146 11.10 62.46 -12.26
N ARG A 147 11.40 63.21 -13.32
CA ARG A 147 10.49 63.66 -14.41
C ARG A 147 9.94 62.44 -15.21
N SER A 148 8.83 62.45 -15.97
CA SER A 148 7.65 63.33 -16.21
C SER A 148 6.76 62.62 -17.29
N SER A 149 5.72 63.14 -17.96
CA SER A 149 4.94 64.40 -17.97
C SER A 149 3.59 64.16 -18.73
N GLN A 150 2.52 64.92 -18.41
CA GLN A 150 1.28 65.11 -19.23
C GLN A 150 0.42 63.84 -19.47
N SER A 151 -0.88 63.86 -19.82
CA SER A 151 -2.02 64.82 -19.77
C SER A 151 -3.31 64.03 -20.10
N SER A 152 -4.56 64.44 -19.85
CA SER A 152 -5.24 65.33 -18.88
C SER A 152 -6.77 65.09 -18.99
N ILE A 153 -7.63 65.87 -18.29
CA ILE A 153 -9.13 65.97 -18.49
C ILE A 153 -9.95 64.73 -18.03
N SER A 154 -11.08 64.85 -17.30
CA SER A 154 -11.62 65.95 -16.47
C SER A 154 -12.69 65.45 -15.46
N SER A 155 -13.07 66.36 -14.55
CA SER A 155 -14.35 66.47 -13.81
C SER A 155 -15.46 65.41 -14.06
N SER A 156 -16.14 64.94 -13.01
CA SER A 156 -17.20 65.80 -12.40
C SER A 156 -17.55 65.60 -10.92
N LYS A 157 -18.15 66.67 -10.38
CA LYS A 157 -18.47 66.96 -8.98
C LYS A 157 -19.37 65.92 -8.29
N ARG A 158 -19.15 65.70 -6.99
CA ARG A 158 -20.20 65.25 -6.06
C ARG A 158 -21.28 66.33 -5.91
N ILE A 159 -22.54 65.93 -5.75
CA ILE A 159 -23.61 66.75 -5.18
C ILE A 159 -24.23 65.94 -4.04
N SER A 160 -24.51 66.57 -2.91
CA SER A 160 -25.16 65.94 -1.74
C SER A 160 -26.48 66.64 -1.45
N ILE A 161 -27.58 65.88 -1.38
CA ILE A 161 -28.88 66.32 -0.85
C ILE A 161 -29.42 65.22 0.07
N SER A 162 -30.00 65.62 1.20
CA SER A 162 -30.54 64.74 2.23
C SER A 162 -32.07 64.56 2.13
N SER A 163 -32.51 63.34 2.41
CA SER A 163 -33.82 62.92 2.97
C SER A 163 -35.06 63.84 2.84
N THR A 164 -36.12 63.33 2.21
CA THR A 164 -37.53 63.50 2.65
C THR A 164 -38.33 62.22 2.28
N ARG A 165 -39.52 62.02 2.86
CA ARG A 165 -40.24 60.72 2.96
C ARG A 165 -41.14 60.36 1.76
N ARG A 166 -41.22 59.03 1.52
CA ARG A 166 -42.40 58.20 1.12
C ARG A 166 -43.36 58.71 0.03
N ILE A 167 -43.55 57.89 -1.00
CA ILE A 167 -44.79 57.12 -1.23
C ILE A 167 -44.47 55.92 -2.14
N SER A 168 -45.34 54.90 -2.15
CA SER A 168 -45.11 53.60 -2.78
C SER A 168 -45.39 53.54 -4.29
N ALA A 169 -44.44 53.00 -5.05
CA ALA A 169 -44.70 52.30 -6.32
C ALA A 169 -43.81 51.05 -6.35
N ALA A 170 -44.38 49.88 -6.71
CA ALA A 170 -43.61 48.64 -6.77
C ALA A 170 -42.77 48.61 -8.06
N ASN A 171 -41.45 48.60 -7.92
CA ASN A 171 -40.52 48.56 -9.06
C ASN A 171 -39.95 47.13 -9.20
N PRO A 172 -40.26 46.37 -10.27
CA PRO A 172 -39.97 44.94 -10.38
C PRO A 172 -38.52 44.62 -10.78
N MET A 173 -37.55 45.38 -10.25
CA MET A 173 -36.11 45.10 -10.36
C MET A 173 -35.45 45.18 -8.98
N SER A 174 -35.84 44.27 -8.09
CA SER A 174 -35.10 43.99 -6.86
C SER A 174 -33.78 43.27 -7.19
N SER A 175 -32.66 43.79 -6.69
CA SER A 175 -31.34 43.14 -6.65
C SER A 175 -30.87 42.49 -7.97
N VAL A 176 -30.55 43.33 -8.95
CA VAL A 176 -29.50 42.98 -9.92
C VAL A 176 -28.18 43.03 -9.16
N ASP A 177 -27.66 41.88 -8.73
CA ASP A 177 -26.37 41.79 -8.05
C ASP A 177 -25.23 41.96 -9.07
N ILE A 178 -24.72 43.19 -9.15
CA ILE A 178 -23.64 43.59 -10.05
C ILE A 178 -22.38 42.76 -9.81
N ASN A 179 -22.07 42.37 -8.56
CA ASN A 179 -20.91 41.53 -8.28
C ASN A 179 -21.10 40.14 -8.88
N SER A 180 -22.29 39.55 -8.75
CA SER A 180 -22.61 38.25 -9.36
C SER A 180 -22.52 38.29 -10.89
N ILE A 181 -22.86 39.42 -11.52
CA ILE A 181 -22.76 39.61 -12.98
C ILE A 181 -21.33 39.86 -13.40
N GLU A 182 -20.56 40.69 -12.70
CA GLU A 182 -19.12 40.87 -12.96
C GLU A 182 -18.35 39.56 -12.78
N GLU A 183 -18.68 38.75 -11.77
CA GLU A 183 -18.08 37.44 -11.55
C GLU A 183 -18.53 36.42 -12.61
N ALA A 184 -19.81 36.39 -12.99
CA ALA A 184 -20.27 35.55 -14.11
C ALA A 184 -19.62 35.95 -15.45
N MET A 185 -19.46 37.24 -15.73
CA MET A 185 -18.74 37.75 -16.91
C MET A 185 -17.24 37.43 -16.84
N ARG A 186 -16.63 37.46 -15.65
CA ARG A 186 -15.24 37.07 -15.42
C ARG A 186 -15.04 35.57 -15.64
N MET A 187 -15.95 34.73 -15.16
CA MET A 187 -15.95 33.28 -15.40
C MET A 187 -16.15 32.96 -16.88
N ALA A 188 -17.12 33.61 -17.55
CA ALA A 188 -17.30 33.47 -18.99
C ALA A 188 -16.04 33.89 -19.78
N ASN A 189 -15.34 34.96 -19.35
CA ASN A 189 -14.08 35.38 -19.96
C ASN A 189 -12.87 34.46 -19.66
N LEU A 190 -12.92 33.66 -18.59
CA LEU A 190 -11.94 32.60 -18.36
C LEU A 190 -12.13 31.41 -19.32
N ASP A 191 -13.36 31.21 -19.83
CA ASP A 191 -13.67 30.21 -20.84
C ASP A 191 -13.49 30.72 -22.29
N THR A 192 -13.63 32.02 -22.58
CA THR A 192 -13.42 32.55 -23.95
C THR A 192 -11.95 32.51 -24.41
N LEU A 193 -10.98 32.56 -23.49
CA LEU A 193 -9.57 32.32 -23.80
C LEU A 193 -9.27 30.83 -24.11
N ARG A 194 -10.21 29.92 -23.86
CA ARG A 194 -10.07 28.49 -24.13
C ARG A 194 -10.81 28.15 -25.41
N GLY A 195 -10.08 27.61 -26.40
CA GLY A 195 -10.67 26.85 -27.52
C GLY A 195 -11.47 25.61 -27.10
N TYR A 196 -11.59 25.37 -25.79
CA TYR A 196 -12.35 24.31 -25.15
C TYR A 196 -13.72 24.75 -24.58
N SER A 197 -14.20 25.95 -24.94
CA SER A 197 -15.57 26.40 -24.66
C SER A 197 -16.63 25.69 -25.52
N GLN A 198 -16.27 25.17 -26.71
CA GLN A 198 -17.20 24.49 -27.61
C GLN A 198 -17.64 23.11 -27.10
N ASN A 199 -18.87 22.69 -27.41
CA ASN A 199 -19.43 21.38 -27.02
C ASN A 199 -19.18 20.28 -28.05
N HIS A 200 -18.48 20.57 -29.14
CA HIS A 200 -18.09 19.59 -30.16
C HIS A 200 -16.60 19.79 -30.47
N TYR A 201 -15.88 18.68 -30.50
CA TYR A 201 -14.50 18.60 -30.98
C TYR A 201 -14.47 17.56 -32.08
N GLY A 202 -13.66 17.81 -33.10
CA GLY A 202 -13.29 16.76 -34.05
C GLY A 202 -12.48 15.65 -33.36
N GLU A 203 -12.17 14.62 -34.12
CA GLU A 203 -11.14 13.67 -33.70
C GLU A 203 -9.78 14.38 -33.67
N VAL A 204 -8.96 14.09 -32.65
CA VAL A 204 -7.59 14.57 -32.59
C VAL A 204 -6.76 13.76 -33.57
N HIS A 205 -6.48 14.38 -34.71
CA HIS A 205 -5.52 13.89 -35.70
C HIS A 205 -4.15 14.52 -35.40
N GLN A 206 -3.09 13.71 -35.44
CA GLN A 206 -1.70 14.21 -35.40
C GLN A 206 -1.24 14.43 -36.84
N GLU A 207 -0.85 15.67 -37.17
CA GLU A 207 -0.32 16.01 -38.50
C GLU A 207 1.12 15.50 -38.69
N THR A 208 1.87 15.32 -37.59
CA THR A 208 3.25 14.84 -37.57
C THR A 208 3.45 13.81 -36.46
N ASN A 209 4.40 12.89 -36.67
CA ASN A 209 4.86 11.98 -35.62
C ASN A 209 5.90 12.70 -34.74
N THR A 210 5.89 12.44 -33.43
CA THR A 210 6.90 12.97 -32.51
C THR A 210 8.23 12.22 -32.70
N GLU A 211 9.19 12.84 -33.38
CA GLU A 211 10.57 12.33 -33.42
C GLU A 211 11.28 12.63 -32.08
N TYR A 212 11.71 11.56 -31.40
CA TYR A 212 12.41 11.64 -30.12
C TYR A 212 13.69 10.80 -30.17
N LEU A 213 14.86 11.45 -30.09
CA LEU A 213 16.17 10.79 -30.15
C LEU A 213 16.37 9.86 -28.94
N GLY A 214 16.49 8.55 -29.17
CA GLY A 214 16.59 7.55 -28.11
C GLY A 214 17.89 7.64 -27.29
N GLN A 215 17.87 7.07 -26.08
CA GLN A 215 18.97 7.11 -25.09
C GLN A 215 20.36 6.80 -25.66
N THR A 216 20.45 5.87 -26.60
CA THR A 216 21.71 5.48 -27.25
C THR A 216 22.28 6.60 -28.13
N GLN A 217 21.41 7.31 -28.85
CA GLN A 217 21.74 8.41 -29.77
C GLN A 217 21.86 9.77 -29.08
N ALA A 218 21.15 9.98 -27.96
CA ALA A 218 21.14 11.25 -27.22
C ALA A 218 22.55 11.66 -26.74
N LEU A 219 22.89 12.94 -26.86
CA LEU A 219 24.19 13.51 -26.50
C LEU A 219 24.02 14.89 -25.82
N GLY A 220 25.05 15.33 -25.09
CA GLY A 220 25.13 16.65 -24.51
C GLY A 220 23.98 16.95 -23.55
N TYR A 221 23.41 18.15 -23.66
CA TYR A 221 22.41 18.64 -22.72
C TYR A 221 21.12 17.80 -22.69
N GLN A 222 20.74 17.13 -23.79
CA GLN A 222 19.56 16.25 -23.82
C GLN A 222 19.63 15.13 -22.76
N VAL A 223 20.83 14.59 -22.53
CA VAL A 223 21.09 13.52 -21.53
C VAL A 223 20.98 14.04 -20.09
N LEU A 224 21.11 15.35 -19.88
CA LEU A 224 20.95 16.01 -18.58
C LEU A 224 19.52 16.48 -18.33
N THR A 225 18.73 16.71 -19.39
CA THR A 225 17.33 17.14 -19.29
C THR A 225 16.33 15.99 -19.24
N GLU A 226 16.66 14.82 -19.81
CA GLU A 226 15.79 13.64 -19.77
C GLU A 226 15.89 12.92 -18.40
N PRO A 227 14.85 12.95 -17.55
CA PRO A 227 14.96 12.46 -16.17
C PRO A 227 15.23 10.96 -16.06
N MET A 228 14.90 10.17 -17.09
CA MET A 228 15.16 8.73 -17.14
C MET A 228 16.63 8.39 -17.43
N TRP A 229 17.45 9.34 -17.88
CA TRP A 229 18.85 9.11 -18.28
C TRP A 229 19.85 9.94 -17.47
N ASN A 230 19.41 11.04 -16.87
CA ASN A 230 20.27 11.94 -16.12
C ASN A 230 20.71 11.34 -14.77
N LYS A 231 21.97 10.91 -14.68
CA LYS A 231 22.62 10.44 -13.44
C LYS A 231 23.17 11.56 -12.56
N GLY A 232 22.98 12.83 -12.92
CA GLY A 232 23.53 13.97 -12.17
C GLY A 232 25.07 13.95 -12.14
N LEU A 233 25.64 13.78 -10.95
CA LEU A 233 27.10 13.73 -10.76
C LEU A 233 27.70 12.31 -10.84
N SER A 234 26.88 11.26 -10.92
CA SER A 234 27.31 9.86 -11.00
C SER A 234 27.70 9.38 -12.41
N PHE A 235 27.64 10.25 -13.43
CA PHE A 235 28.27 9.94 -14.72
C PHE A 235 29.78 9.74 -14.58
N THR A 236 30.28 8.58 -15.00
CA THR A 236 31.71 8.21 -15.07
C THR A 236 32.49 9.08 -16.07
N PRO A 237 33.83 9.16 -16.00
CA PRO A 237 34.64 9.89 -16.99
C PRO A 237 34.37 9.44 -18.43
N GLU A 238 34.24 8.13 -18.64
CA GLU A 238 34.02 7.50 -19.93
C GLU A 238 32.63 7.89 -20.49
N GLN A 239 31.59 7.88 -19.65
CA GLN A 239 30.26 8.38 -20.02
C GLN A 239 30.29 9.89 -20.31
N ARG A 240 30.99 10.70 -19.51
CA ARG A 240 31.10 12.16 -19.71
C ARG A 240 31.77 12.50 -21.04
N ILE A 241 32.76 11.72 -21.46
CA ILE A 241 33.38 11.84 -22.79
C ILE A 241 32.43 11.33 -23.87
N ALA A 242 31.99 10.07 -23.79
CA ALA A 242 31.19 9.42 -24.84
C ALA A 242 29.80 10.05 -25.06
N LYS A 243 29.27 10.80 -24.08
CA LYS A 243 28.01 11.54 -24.17
C LYS A 243 28.17 13.06 -24.26
N ASN A 244 29.37 13.60 -24.48
CA ASN A 244 29.63 15.05 -24.59
C ASN A 244 29.14 15.87 -23.37
N LEU A 245 29.33 15.34 -22.15
CA LEU A 245 28.93 15.99 -20.88
C LEU A 245 30.09 16.72 -20.18
N THR A 246 31.33 16.49 -20.62
CA THR A 246 32.52 17.15 -20.08
C THR A 246 32.38 18.69 -20.19
N GLY A 247 32.39 19.37 -19.04
CA GLY A 247 32.17 20.82 -18.94
C GLY A 247 30.71 21.25 -18.79
N LEU A 248 29.73 20.38 -19.08
CA LEU A 248 28.30 20.65 -18.83
C LEU A 248 27.88 20.40 -17.38
N ILE A 249 28.64 19.55 -16.66
CA ILE A 249 28.46 19.26 -15.23
C ILE A 249 29.77 19.47 -14.45
N PRO A 250 29.70 19.81 -13.15
CA PRO A 250 30.88 19.97 -12.28
C PRO A 250 31.87 18.81 -12.36
N HIS A 251 33.17 19.09 -12.27
CA HIS A 251 34.23 18.08 -12.39
C HIS A 251 34.15 16.96 -11.34
N VAL A 252 33.60 17.24 -10.15
CA VAL A 252 33.39 16.23 -9.10
C VAL A 252 32.49 15.10 -9.60
N MET A 253 32.81 13.88 -9.19
CA MET A 253 32.02 12.67 -9.37
C MET A 253 31.51 12.21 -8.02
N GLU A 254 30.29 11.69 -7.98
CA GLU A 254 29.64 11.29 -6.73
C GLU A 254 28.95 9.94 -6.86
N ASP A 255 28.86 9.21 -5.75
CA ASP A 255 28.04 8.01 -5.64
C ASP A 255 26.56 8.34 -5.34
N SER A 256 25.73 7.31 -5.40
CA SER A 256 24.31 7.36 -5.03
C SER A 256 24.09 7.94 -3.63
N SER A 257 24.91 7.53 -2.66
CA SER A 257 24.80 7.92 -1.25
C SER A 257 25.01 9.42 -1.05
N LYS A 258 25.98 10.02 -1.75
CA LYS A 258 26.29 11.46 -1.65
C LYS A 258 25.20 12.32 -2.29
N GLN A 259 24.64 11.87 -3.42
CA GLN A 259 23.48 12.53 -4.02
C GLN A 259 22.23 12.44 -3.12
N CYS A 260 22.00 11.28 -2.48
CA CYS A 260 20.91 11.11 -1.51
C CYS A 260 21.08 11.97 -0.26
N GLU A 261 22.30 12.08 0.30
CA GLU A 261 22.60 12.96 1.43
C GLU A 261 22.25 14.43 1.12
N ARG A 262 22.63 14.92 -0.08
CA ARG A 262 22.26 16.26 -0.55
C ARG A 262 20.74 16.42 -0.64
N ALA A 263 20.04 15.46 -1.21
CA ALA A 263 18.59 15.52 -1.38
C ALA A 263 17.86 15.51 -0.02
N LEU A 264 18.24 14.63 0.91
CA LEU A 264 17.70 14.63 2.29
C LEU A 264 17.93 15.96 3.00
N LYS A 265 19.13 16.54 2.88
CA LYS A 265 19.43 17.87 3.46
C LYS A 265 18.52 18.96 2.88
N MET A 266 18.17 18.90 1.60
CA MET A 266 17.26 19.84 0.93
C MET A 266 15.76 19.59 1.16
N ILE A 267 15.38 18.37 1.56
CA ILE A 267 14.03 18.03 2.03
C ILE A 267 13.83 18.54 3.46
N ARG A 268 14.81 18.28 4.34
CA ARG A 268 14.73 18.61 5.78
C ARG A 268 14.82 20.11 6.08
N THR A 269 15.23 20.95 5.13
CA THR A 269 15.14 22.43 5.23
C THR A 269 13.77 22.99 4.86
N ARG A 270 12.89 22.20 4.25
CA ARG A 270 11.51 22.62 3.93
C ARG A 270 10.64 22.60 5.18
N GLN A 271 9.63 23.47 5.23
CA GLN A 271 8.79 23.64 6.42
C GLN A 271 7.54 22.75 6.36
N THR A 272 6.75 22.85 5.28
CA THR A 272 5.52 22.06 5.11
C THR A 272 5.78 20.72 4.41
N ASN A 273 4.84 19.78 4.52
CA ASN A 273 4.93 18.54 3.74
C ASN A 273 4.70 18.77 2.24
N ILE A 274 3.94 19.81 1.86
CA ILE A 274 3.73 20.19 0.45
C ILE A 274 5.06 20.67 -0.14
N ASP A 275 5.83 21.51 0.56
CA ASP A 275 7.17 21.93 0.11
C ASP A 275 8.12 20.73 -0.11
N ARG A 276 8.02 19.71 0.76
CA ARG A 276 8.80 18.47 0.65
C ARG A 276 8.36 17.63 -0.55
N TYR A 277 7.05 17.51 -0.77
CA TYR A 277 6.48 16.87 -1.96
C TYR A 277 6.89 17.59 -3.25
N LEU A 278 6.81 18.92 -3.31
CA LEU A 278 7.22 19.71 -4.47
C LEU A 278 8.70 19.51 -4.79
N TYR A 279 9.57 19.46 -3.78
CA TYR A 279 10.98 19.11 -3.98
C TYR A 279 11.15 17.67 -4.51
N LEU A 280 10.38 16.70 -4.02
CA LEU A 280 10.41 15.31 -4.49
C LEU A 280 9.87 15.15 -5.93
N SER A 281 8.79 15.84 -6.32
CA SER A 281 8.32 15.89 -7.72
C SER A 281 9.35 16.58 -8.63
N SER A 282 9.97 17.67 -8.16
CA SER A 282 11.05 18.34 -8.90
C SER A 282 12.27 17.43 -9.08
N LEU A 283 12.62 16.63 -8.07
CA LEU A 283 13.70 15.64 -8.12
C LEU A 283 13.38 14.51 -9.10
N LYS A 284 12.18 13.93 -9.05
CA LYS A 284 11.65 12.96 -10.02
C LYS A 284 11.66 13.52 -11.45
N GLY A 285 11.47 14.83 -11.60
CA GLY A 285 11.54 15.57 -12.86
C GLY A 285 12.95 15.98 -13.31
N GLN A 286 14.00 15.52 -12.63
CA GLN A 286 15.40 15.78 -12.97
C GLN A 286 16.24 14.50 -13.03
N ASN A 287 16.04 13.56 -12.10
CA ASN A 287 16.75 12.29 -12.02
C ASN A 287 15.82 11.25 -11.34
N VAL A 288 15.31 10.31 -12.14
CA VAL A 288 14.35 9.29 -11.71
C VAL A 288 14.98 8.28 -10.75
N ASP A 289 16.22 7.86 -11.01
CA ASP A 289 16.94 6.89 -10.16
C ASP A 289 17.21 7.48 -8.77
N LEU A 290 17.57 8.75 -8.68
CA LEU A 290 17.79 9.45 -7.40
C LEU A 290 16.48 9.63 -6.63
N PHE A 291 15.37 9.94 -7.29
CA PHE A 291 14.06 9.97 -6.62
C PHE A 291 13.70 8.61 -6.02
N TYR A 292 13.85 7.50 -6.77
CA TYR A 292 13.48 6.18 -6.27
C TYR A 292 14.47 5.60 -5.27
N ARG A 293 15.79 5.80 -5.43
CA ARG A 293 16.80 5.40 -4.44
C ARG A 293 16.51 6.08 -3.10
N LEU A 294 16.27 7.38 -3.12
CA LEU A 294 15.95 8.17 -1.93
C LEU A 294 14.67 7.69 -1.23
N LEU A 295 13.61 7.42 -2.00
CA LEU A 295 12.31 6.95 -1.50
C LEU A 295 12.36 5.52 -0.95
N ILE A 296 13.15 4.62 -1.54
CA ILE A 296 13.37 3.25 -1.05
C ILE A 296 14.18 3.29 0.25
N ASP A 297 15.33 3.97 0.26
CA ASP A 297 16.27 3.97 1.38
C ASP A 297 15.71 4.71 2.62
N ASN A 298 14.69 5.57 2.46
CA ASN A 298 14.11 6.40 3.51
C ASN A 298 12.56 6.28 3.57
N ALA A 299 12.02 5.10 3.25
CA ALA A 299 10.58 4.87 3.09
C ALA A 299 9.71 5.45 4.23
N THR A 300 10.11 5.28 5.48
CA THR A 300 9.38 5.74 6.68
C THR A 300 9.27 7.26 6.80
N GLU A 301 10.23 8.03 6.26
CA GLU A 301 10.19 9.50 6.23
C GLU A 301 9.50 10.03 4.96
N LEU A 302 9.68 9.35 3.82
CA LEU A 302 9.36 9.90 2.51
C LEU A 302 8.10 9.32 1.84
N MET A 303 7.70 8.07 2.11
CA MET A 303 6.43 7.55 1.59
C MET A 303 5.21 8.39 2.04
N PRO A 304 5.10 8.86 3.30
CA PRO A 304 3.99 9.71 3.73
C PRO A 304 3.92 11.09 3.03
N LEU A 305 4.94 11.47 2.25
CA LEU A 305 4.98 12.71 1.47
C LEU A 305 4.46 12.52 0.03
N VAL A 306 4.81 11.41 -0.62
CA VAL A 306 4.34 11.05 -1.98
C VAL A 306 3.02 10.28 -1.98
N TYR A 307 2.48 10.00 -0.80
CA TYR A 307 1.26 9.23 -0.59
C TYR A 307 0.49 9.78 0.64
N THR A 308 -0.44 9.01 1.20
CA THR A 308 -1.27 9.44 2.34
C THR A 308 -0.41 9.70 3.59
N PRO A 309 -0.62 10.82 4.32
CA PRO A 309 -1.69 11.80 4.12
C PRO A 309 -1.39 12.88 3.06
N THR A 310 -0.13 13.26 2.86
CA THR A 310 0.24 14.49 2.12
C THR A 310 -0.26 14.56 0.69
N ILE A 311 -0.38 13.43 -0.01
CA ILE A 311 -0.94 13.42 -1.37
C ILE A 311 -2.39 13.94 -1.43
N GLY A 312 -3.15 13.85 -0.33
CA GLY A 312 -4.48 14.46 -0.22
C GLY A 312 -4.41 16.00 -0.20
N ASP A 313 -3.48 16.57 0.57
CA ASP A 313 -3.25 18.02 0.63
C ASP A 313 -2.75 18.58 -0.71
N VAL A 314 -1.96 17.78 -1.43
CA VAL A 314 -1.54 18.04 -2.82
C VAL A 314 -2.73 18.00 -3.77
N CYS A 315 -3.61 16.99 -3.68
CA CYS A 315 -4.81 16.92 -4.52
C CYS A 315 -5.75 18.10 -4.27
N LEU A 316 -5.95 18.54 -3.02
CA LEU A 316 -6.77 19.72 -2.70
C LEU A 316 -6.29 21.01 -3.38
N GLN A 317 -5.01 21.10 -3.77
CA GLN A 317 -4.38 22.29 -4.35
C GLN A 317 -3.75 22.04 -5.72
N TYR A 318 -4.02 20.90 -6.37
CA TYR A 318 -3.22 20.40 -7.49
C TYR A 318 -3.10 21.38 -8.66
N SER A 319 -4.20 22.04 -9.04
CA SER A 319 -4.20 23.08 -10.09
C SER A 319 -3.28 24.26 -9.77
N THR A 320 -3.20 24.68 -8.51
CA THR A 320 -2.30 25.76 -8.04
C THR A 320 -0.85 25.28 -7.92
N LEU A 321 -0.63 24.00 -7.61
CA LEU A 321 0.68 23.38 -7.46
C LEU A 321 1.28 22.84 -8.78
N TYR A 322 0.53 22.94 -9.89
CA TYR A 322 0.91 22.38 -11.17
C TYR A 322 2.11 23.11 -11.80
N THR A 323 3.19 22.36 -12.02
CA THR A 323 4.45 22.87 -12.59
C THR A 323 4.87 22.17 -13.88
N ARG A 324 4.40 20.93 -14.10
CA ARG A 324 4.74 20.08 -15.24
C ARG A 324 3.71 18.95 -15.41
N PRO A 325 3.48 18.42 -16.62
CA PRO A 325 2.68 17.22 -16.79
C PRO A 325 3.41 16.01 -16.20
N GLU A 326 2.68 15.21 -15.42
CA GLU A 326 3.15 13.90 -14.92
C GLU A 326 2.20 12.74 -15.29
N ALA A 327 1.11 13.02 -16.01
CA ALA A 327 0.02 12.08 -16.30
C ALA A 327 -0.63 12.34 -17.67
N LEU A 328 -1.47 11.42 -18.11
CA LEU A 328 -2.31 11.56 -19.29
C LEU A 328 -3.70 12.07 -18.88
N TYR A 329 -4.08 13.22 -19.40
CA TYR A 329 -5.34 13.89 -19.12
C TYR A 329 -6.30 13.65 -20.28
N ILE A 330 -7.44 13.00 -20.02
CA ILE A 330 -8.39 12.63 -21.08
C ILE A 330 -9.76 13.21 -20.74
N SER A 331 -10.19 14.22 -21.47
CA SER A 331 -11.52 14.80 -21.27
C SER A 331 -12.61 13.99 -21.95
N ILE A 332 -13.79 13.86 -21.34
CA ILE A 332 -14.97 13.27 -22.00
C ILE A 332 -15.33 14.01 -23.30
N LYS A 333 -15.02 15.31 -23.37
CA LYS A 333 -15.13 16.14 -24.59
C LYS A 333 -14.25 15.65 -25.75
N GLN A 334 -13.25 14.82 -25.47
CA GLN A 334 -12.32 14.24 -26.45
C GLN A 334 -12.54 12.73 -26.67
N ARG A 335 -13.64 12.13 -26.17
CA ARG A 335 -13.83 10.66 -26.12
C ARG A 335 -13.63 9.91 -27.45
N LYS A 336 -13.97 10.51 -28.60
CA LYS A 336 -13.67 9.92 -29.94
C LYS A 336 -12.18 9.73 -30.24
N SER A 337 -11.29 10.41 -29.50
CA SER A 337 -9.85 10.49 -29.75
C SER A 337 -9.00 9.61 -28.83
N MET A 338 -9.62 8.75 -28.03
CA MET A 338 -8.97 7.93 -26.99
C MET A 338 -7.68 7.25 -27.48
N LYS A 339 -7.72 6.64 -28.66
CA LYS A 339 -6.57 5.91 -29.24
C LYS A 339 -5.40 6.82 -29.62
N THR A 340 -5.67 8.03 -30.13
CA THR A 340 -4.63 9.03 -30.41
C THR A 340 -4.03 9.53 -29.09
N ILE A 341 -4.88 9.88 -28.12
CA ILE A 341 -4.44 10.43 -26.83
C ILE A 341 -3.57 9.42 -26.07
N LEU A 342 -3.94 8.14 -26.04
CA LEU A 342 -3.12 7.07 -25.48
C LEU A 342 -1.75 6.99 -26.17
N LYS A 343 -1.71 6.98 -27.52
CA LYS A 343 -0.47 6.91 -28.30
C LYS A 343 0.46 8.13 -28.15
N ASN A 344 -0.02 9.23 -27.57
CA ASN A 344 0.82 10.40 -27.24
C ASN A 344 1.69 10.18 -25.99
N TRP A 345 1.52 9.08 -25.23
CA TRP A 345 2.37 8.79 -24.08
C TRP A 345 3.80 8.45 -24.55
N PRO A 346 4.84 9.14 -24.04
CA PRO A 346 6.20 9.06 -24.61
C PRO A 346 6.91 7.72 -24.34
N TYR A 347 6.44 6.92 -23.38
CA TYR A 347 7.04 5.63 -23.05
C TYR A 347 6.26 4.47 -23.70
N PRO A 348 6.88 3.64 -24.56
CA PRO A 348 6.17 2.59 -25.27
C PRO A 348 5.85 1.39 -24.37
N ASN A 349 4.65 0.84 -24.56
CA ASN A 349 4.16 -0.38 -23.89
C ASN A 349 4.18 -0.30 -22.35
N PRO A 350 3.43 0.63 -21.72
CA PRO A 350 3.17 0.60 -20.28
C PRO A 350 2.59 -0.76 -19.87
N GLU A 351 3.07 -1.29 -18.74
CA GLU A 351 2.65 -2.57 -18.17
C GLU A 351 1.59 -2.37 -17.09
N ILE A 352 1.48 -1.15 -16.53
CA ILE A 352 0.41 -0.80 -15.59
C ILE A 352 -0.03 0.66 -15.70
N CYS A 353 -1.35 0.84 -15.60
CA CYS A 353 -2.03 2.11 -15.44
C CYS A 353 -2.76 2.16 -14.11
N VAL A 354 -2.74 3.34 -13.47
CA VAL A 354 -3.71 3.70 -12.42
C VAL A 354 -4.57 4.82 -13.00
N VAL A 355 -5.89 4.63 -12.96
CA VAL A 355 -6.87 5.56 -13.54
C VAL A 355 -7.91 5.99 -12.50
N THR A 356 -8.26 7.27 -12.52
CA THR A 356 -9.34 7.86 -11.71
C THR A 356 -10.15 8.85 -12.54
N ASP A 357 -11.39 9.14 -12.13
CA ASP A 357 -12.13 10.33 -12.58
C ASP A 357 -12.17 11.45 -11.51
N GLY A 358 -11.50 11.23 -10.37
CA GLY A 358 -11.45 12.15 -9.24
C GLY A 358 -12.79 12.37 -8.52
N SER A 359 -13.77 11.49 -8.67
CA SER A 359 -15.11 11.67 -8.06
C SER A 359 -15.19 11.33 -6.58
N ARG A 360 -14.22 10.58 -6.03
CA ARG A 360 -14.14 10.25 -4.60
C ARG A 360 -12.69 10.09 -4.16
N ILE A 361 -11.92 11.17 -4.19
CA ILE A 361 -10.52 11.17 -3.71
C ILE A 361 -10.49 10.94 -2.20
N LEU A 362 -9.94 9.80 -1.76
CA LEU A 362 -9.78 9.44 -0.36
C LEU A 362 -11.08 9.67 0.46
N GLY A 363 -10.97 10.37 1.59
CA GLY A 363 -12.09 10.90 2.38
C GLY A 363 -12.42 12.37 2.09
N LEU A 364 -11.95 12.91 0.96
CA LEU A 364 -12.02 14.34 0.59
C LEU A 364 -13.16 14.63 -0.41
N GLY A 365 -13.62 13.62 -1.17
CA GLY A 365 -14.77 13.73 -2.08
C GLY A 365 -14.37 14.05 -3.53
N ASP A 366 -15.26 14.74 -4.25
CA ASP A 366 -15.04 15.08 -5.66
C ASP A 366 -14.01 16.21 -5.80
N LEU A 367 -12.90 15.92 -6.47
CA LEU A 367 -11.87 16.89 -6.86
C LEU A 367 -11.72 17.00 -8.40
N GLY A 368 -12.29 16.08 -9.18
CA GLY A 368 -12.10 16.04 -10.63
C GLY A 368 -10.63 15.89 -11.01
N VAL A 369 -10.13 16.69 -11.97
CA VAL A 369 -8.74 16.61 -12.46
C VAL A 369 -7.70 16.79 -11.35
N ASN A 370 -8.02 17.55 -10.30
CA ASN A 370 -7.14 17.72 -9.14
C ASN A 370 -6.81 16.39 -8.43
N GLY A 371 -7.61 15.35 -8.63
CA GLY A 371 -7.40 14.00 -8.10
C GLY A 371 -6.26 13.19 -8.76
N VAL A 372 -5.68 13.67 -9.88
CA VAL A 372 -4.62 12.97 -10.62
C VAL A 372 -3.35 12.70 -9.79
N GLY A 373 -3.15 13.42 -8.68
CA GLY A 373 -2.10 13.14 -7.71
C GLY A 373 -2.12 11.71 -7.16
N ILE A 374 -3.31 11.09 -7.06
CA ILE A 374 -3.44 9.72 -6.55
C ILE A 374 -2.84 8.68 -7.53
N PRO A 375 -3.21 8.63 -8.83
CA PRO A 375 -2.47 7.86 -9.84
C PRO A 375 -0.95 8.06 -9.81
N ILE A 376 -0.48 9.32 -9.72
CA ILE A 376 0.95 9.64 -9.71
C ILE A 376 1.65 9.05 -8.47
N GLY A 377 1.03 9.15 -7.29
CA GLY A 377 1.55 8.58 -6.04
C GLY A 377 1.50 7.04 -6.01
N LYS A 378 0.38 6.44 -6.44
CA LYS A 378 0.23 4.97 -6.53
C LYS A 378 1.29 4.35 -7.44
N LEU A 379 1.58 4.96 -8.60
CA LEU A 379 2.61 4.44 -9.54
C LEU A 379 4.05 4.69 -9.06
N ALA A 380 4.31 5.75 -8.29
CA ALA A 380 5.57 5.90 -7.58
C ALA A 380 5.77 4.78 -6.54
N LEU A 381 4.70 4.39 -5.83
CA LEU A 381 4.74 3.26 -4.89
C LEU A 381 4.87 1.90 -5.59
N TYR A 382 4.28 1.70 -6.78
CA TYR A 382 4.56 0.51 -7.60
C TYR A 382 6.05 0.34 -7.91
N THR A 383 6.73 1.44 -8.22
CA THR A 383 8.18 1.42 -8.47
C THR A 383 8.96 1.19 -7.17
N ALA A 384 8.67 1.94 -6.11
CA ALA A 384 9.42 1.85 -4.85
C ALA A 384 9.21 0.50 -4.13
N ALA A 385 7.97 0.03 -4.02
CA ALA A 385 7.60 -1.18 -3.30
C ALA A 385 7.69 -2.45 -4.15
N ALA A 386 7.26 -2.47 -5.42
CA ALA A 386 7.37 -3.67 -6.24
C ALA A 386 8.54 -3.67 -7.23
N GLY A 387 9.11 -2.50 -7.56
CA GLY A 387 10.09 -2.40 -8.64
C GLY A 387 9.49 -2.65 -10.01
N ILE A 388 8.22 -2.31 -10.23
CA ILE A 388 7.76 -2.06 -11.61
C ILE A 388 8.60 -0.92 -12.18
N ARG A 389 8.96 -1.04 -13.45
CA ARG A 389 9.80 -0.07 -14.17
C ARG A 389 9.10 1.29 -14.29
N PRO A 390 9.75 2.43 -13.95
CA PRO A 390 9.16 3.77 -14.08
C PRO A 390 8.58 4.03 -15.48
N GLU A 391 9.34 3.68 -16.52
CA GLU A 391 8.98 3.80 -17.93
C GLU A 391 7.82 2.89 -18.36
N ARG A 392 7.37 1.97 -17.49
CA ARG A 392 6.23 1.08 -17.72
C ARG A 392 4.98 1.47 -16.93
N THR A 393 4.99 2.65 -16.30
CA THR A 393 3.83 3.20 -15.57
C THR A 393 3.10 4.27 -16.39
N LEU A 394 1.77 4.33 -16.29
CA LEU A 394 0.91 5.32 -16.96
C LEU A 394 -0.21 5.82 -16.02
N PRO A 395 -0.05 6.97 -15.34
CA PRO A 395 -1.13 7.60 -14.59
C PRO A 395 -2.12 8.29 -15.54
N ILE A 396 -3.41 8.05 -15.36
CA ILE A 396 -4.48 8.62 -16.18
C ILE A 396 -5.53 9.31 -15.30
N VAL A 397 -6.04 10.46 -15.76
CA VAL A 397 -7.27 11.06 -15.23
C VAL A 397 -8.32 11.24 -16.33
N LEU A 398 -9.53 10.73 -16.07
CA LEU A 398 -10.69 10.83 -16.95
C LEU A 398 -11.53 12.05 -16.54
N ASP A 399 -11.29 13.18 -17.19
CA ASP A 399 -11.95 14.45 -16.88
C ASP A 399 -13.39 14.47 -17.40
N CYS A 400 -14.29 14.07 -16.51
CA CYS A 400 -15.73 14.15 -16.68
C CYS A 400 -16.32 15.45 -16.09
N GLY A 401 -15.51 16.47 -15.79
CA GLY A 401 -15.91 17.61 -14.95
C GLY A 401 -15.99 17.24 -13.47
N THR A 402 -16.57 18.12 -12.66
CA THR A 402 -16.64 17.96 -11.19
C THR A 402 -17.93 18.54 -10.60
N ALA A 403 -18.45 17.92 -9.54
CA ALA A 403 -19.53 18.47 -8.73
C ALA A 403 -19.06 19.59 -7.78
N ASN A 404 -17.75 19.74 -7.57
CA ASN A 404 -17.15 20.62 -6.57
C ASN A 404 -17.26 22.12 -6.92
N GLU A 405 -18.10 22.85 -6.19
CA GLU A 405 -18.33 24.29 -6.36
C GLU A 405 -17.06 25.15 -6.25
N THR A 406 -16.12 24.78 -5.38
CA THR A 406 -14.86 25.52 -5.20
C THR A 406 -13.97 25.37 -6.42
N ASN A 407 -13.80 24.15 -6.94
CA ASN A 407 -13.02 23.90 -8.17
C ASN A 407 -13.64 24.58 -9.40
N LEU A 408 -14.98 24.58 -9.51
CA LEU A 408 -15.66 25.24 -10.63
C LEU A 408 -15.41 26.75 -10.65
N LYS A 409 -15.25 27.39 -9.48
CA LYS A 409 -15.04 28.84 -9.31
C LYS A 409 -13.57 29.25 -9.23
N ASP A 410 -12.68 28.37 -8.76
CA ASP A 410 -11.23 28.63 -8.72
C ASP A 410 -10.70 28.92 -10.13
N PRO A 411 -10.22 30.14 -10.43
CA PRO A 411 -9.75 30.50 -11.77
C PRO A 411 -8.53 29.69 -12.25
N LEU A 412 -7.79 29.05 -11.33
CA LEU A 412 -6.63 28.21 -11.67
C LEU A 412 -7.02 26.78 -12.09
N TYR A 413 -8.26 26.34 -11.82
CA TYR A 413 -8.67 24.96 -12.08
C TYR A 413 -8.41 24.49 -13.53
N LEU A 414 -7.67 23.38 -13.62
CA LEU A 414 -7.16 22.80 -14.87
C LEU A 414 -8.18 21.92 -15.60
N GLY A 415 -9.16 21.35 -14.90
CA GLY A 415 -10.17 20.49 -15.50
C GLY A 415 -11.33 21.26 -16.16
N LEU A 416 -12.30 20.51 -16.69
CA LEU A 416 -13.54 21.06 -17.20
C LEU A 416 -14.32 21.80 -16.11
N ARG A 417 -14.68 23.06 -16.38
CA ARG A 417 -15.61 23.88 -15.57
C ARG A 417 -17.08 23.47 -15.76
N ALA A 418 -17.33 22.17 -15.79
CA ALA A 418 -18.65 21.58 -15.99
C ALA A 418 -19.01 20.66 -14.83
N LYS A 419 -20.31 20.56 -14.52
CA LYS A 419 -20.85 19.48 -13.69
C LYS A 419 -20.65 18.15 -14.40
N ARG A 420 -20.52 17.07 -13.63
CA ARG A 420 -20.42 15.72 -14.19
C ARG A 420 -21.68 15.37 -15.01
N PRO A 421 -21.53 14.75 -16.20
CA PRO A 421 -22.64 14.33 -17.04
C PRO A 421 -23.38 13.14 -16.40
N SER A 422 -24.40 12.60 -17.06
CA SER A 422 -25.18 11.48 -16.51
C SER A 422 -24.31 10.23 -16.26
N VAL A 423 -24.81 9.34 -15.40
CA VAL A 423 -24.13 8.06 -15.11
C VAL A 423 -24.00 7.20 -16.37
N ALA A 424 -24.95 7.30 -17.31
CA ALA A 424 -24.88 6.61 -18.60
C ALA A 424 -23.73 7.15 -19.47
N GLU A 425 -23.62 8.46 -19.64
CA GLU A 425 -22.53 9.09 -20.41
C GLU A 425 -21.15 8.82 -19.81
N GLN A 426 -21.03 8.79 -18.48
CA GLN A 426 -19.81 8.38 -17.78
C GLN A 426 -19.47 6.90 -18.03
N GLN A 427 -20.48 6.02 -18.03
CA GLN A 427 -20.31 4.58 -18.28
C GLN A 427 -19.91 4.29 -19.74
N GLU A 428 -20.49 4.99 -20.72
CA GLU A 428 -20.07 4.89 -22.12
C GLU A 428 -18.62 5.35 -22.32
N PHE A 429 -18.24 6.49 -21.73
CA PHE A 429 -16.87 7.00 -21.83
C PHE A 429 -15.86 6.04 -21.18
N MET A 430 -16.24 5.37 -20.09
CA MET A 430 -15.44 4.31 -19.48
C MET A 430 -15.32 3.07 -20.37
N ASP A 431 -16.37 2.68 -21.10
CA ASP A 431 -16.33 1.58 -22.08
C ASP A 431 -15.38 1.92 -23.25
N GLU A 432 -15.49 3.14 -23.80
CA GLU A 432 -14.60 3.64 -24.85
C GLU A 432 -13.13 3.68 -24.38
N PHE A 433 -12.89 4.10 -23.13
CA PHE A 433 -11.56 4.06 -22.51
C PHE A 433 -11.03 2.63 -22.39
N MET A 434 -11.80 1.70 -21.82
CA MET A 434 -11.35 0.32 -21.63
C MET A 434 -11.08 -0.39 -22.96
N GLN A 435 -11.93 -0.17 -23.97
CA GLN A 435 -11.70 -0.69 -25.32
C GLN A 435 -10.43 -0.10 -25.96
N ALA A 436 -10.26 1.24 -25.91
CA ALA A 436 -9.09 1.89 -26.49
C ALA A 436 -7.78 1.52 -25.77
N ALA A 437 -7.81 1.40 -24.44
CA ALA A 437 -6.66 0.99 -23.64
C ALA A 437 -6.22 -0.44 -23.97
N ALA A 438 -7.16 -1.39 -24.09
CA ALA A 438 -6.84 -2.77 -24.44
C ALA A 438 -6.37 -2.95 -25.90
N GLU A 439 -6.84 -2.11 -26.83
CA GLU A 439 -6.39 -2.14 -28.23
C GLU A 439 -4.99 -1.52 -28.41
N VAL A 440 -4.71 -0.41 -27.72
CA VAL A 440 -3.42 0.30 -27.82
C VAL A 440 -2.34 -0.35 -26.97
N TYR A 441 -2.68 -0.86 -25.78
CA TYR A 441 -1.76 -1.47 -24.82
C TYR A 441 -2.30 -2.80 -24.25
N PRO A 442 -2.35 -3.89 -25.05
CA PRO A 442 -2.97 -5.16 -24.66
C PRO A 442 -2.33 -5.87 -23.47
N GLU A 443 -1.10 -5.51 -23.09
CA GLU A 443 -0.39 -6.04 -21.91
C GLU A 443 -0.50 -5.17 -20.66
N MET A 444 -1.18 -4.02 -20.73
CA MET A 444 -1.32 -3.09 -19.61
C MET A 444 -2.37 -3.57 -18.60
N VAL A 445 -1.98 -3.66 -17.33
CA VAL A 445 -2.91 -3.85 -16.22
C VAL A 445 -3.58 -2.51 -15.88
N VAL A 446 -4.90 -2.47 -15.68
CA VAL A 446 -5.65 -1.25 -15.33
C VAL A 446 -6.15 -1.32 -13.89
N GLN A 447 -5.61 -0.47 -13.02
CA GLN A 447 -6.08 -0.28 -11.66
C GLN A 447 -7.05 0.90 -11.59
N PHE A 448 -8.31 0.62 -11.21
CA PHE A 448 -9.31 1.64 -10.92
C PHE A 448 -9.12 2.20 -9.50
N GLU A 449 -9.21 3.52 -9.33
CA GLU A 449 -8.80 4.22 -8.10
C GLU A 449 -9.68 5.44 -7.78
N ASP A 450 -10.11 5.60 -6.53
CA ASP A 450 -10.82 6.79 -6.01
C ASP A 450 -12.04 7.25 -6.84
N PHE A 451 -12.73 6.28 -7.45
CA PHE A 451 -14.04 6.48 -8.06
C PHE A 451 -15.14 6.51 -6.98
N GLU A 452 -16.24 7.23 -7.26
CA GLU A 452 -17.50 7.09 -6.52
C GLU A 452 -17.89 5.60 -6.39
N SER A 453 -18.43 5.23 -5.23
CA SER A 453 -18.59 3.84 -4.80
C SER A 453 -19.53 2.98 -5.65
N GLU A 454 -20.66 3.51 -6.14
CA GLU A 454 -21.56 2.74 -7.00
C GLU A 454 -20.93 2.56 -8.40
N LYS A 455 -20.29 3.59 -8.95
CA LYS A 455 -19.48 3.46 -10.17
C LYS A 455 -18.32 2.46 -10.01
N ALA A 456 -17.60 2.48 -8.90
CA ALA A 456 -16.46 1.60 -8.65
C ALA A 456 -16.85 0.11 -8.69
N PHE A 457 -17.99 -0.27 -8.07
CA PHE A 457 -18.52 -1.63 -8.19
C PHE A 457 -18.98 -1.95 -9.61
N ASN A 458 -19.75 -1.06 -10.24
CA ASN A 458 -20.28 -1.28 -11.60
C ASN A 458 -19.14 -1.50 -12.62
N TYR A 459 -18.09 -0.69 -12.56
CA TYR A 459 -16.91 -0.83 -13.43
C TYR A 459 -16.15 -2.13 -13.12
N LEU A 460 -15.92 -2.45 -11.84
CA LEU A 460 -15.24 -3.70 -11.48
C LEU A 460 -16.00 -4.92 -12.03
N ASP A 461 -17.29 -5.05 -11.73
CA ASP A 461 -18.08 -6.22 -12.14
C ASP A 461 -18.31 -6.29 -13.67
N ARG A 462 -18.33 -5.15 -14.36
CA ARG A 462 -18.40 -5.07 -15.84
C ARG A 462 -17.11 -5.53 -16.53
N TYR A 463 -15.94 -5.07 -16.06
CA TYR A 463 -14.68 -5.26 -16.80
C TYR A 463 -13.84 -6.48 -16.38
N ARG A 464 -13.90 -6.89 -15.11
CA ARG A 464 -13.01 -7.93 -14.50
C ARG A 464 -12.90 -9.27 -15.24
N ASN A 465 -13.90 -9.64 -16.03
CA ASN A 465 -13.95 -10.92 -16.74
C ASN A 465 -13.37 -10.85 -18.16
N GLY A 466 -13.27 -9.65 -18.76
CA GLY A 466 -12.79 -9.42 -20.12
C GLY A 466 -11.51 -8.60 -20.24
N TYR A 467 -11.08 -7.93 -19.15
CA TYR A 467 -9.92 -7.04 -19.13
C TYR A 467 -8.93 -7.39 -18.01
N LYS A 468 -7.66 -7.00 -18.21
CA LYS A 468 -6.58 -7.09 -17.21
C LYS A 468 -6.75 -6.00 -16.13
N CYS A 469 -7.86 -5.99 -15.39
CA CYS A 469 -8.19 -4.90 -14.46
C CYS A 469 -8.56 -5.35 -13.04
N PHE A 470 -8.34 -4.46 -12.07
CA PHE A 470 -8.80 -4.59 -10.69
C PHE A 470 -9.07 -3.19 -10.07
N ASN A 471 -9.70 -3.11 -8.90
CA ASN A 471 -9.94 -1.85 -8.19
C ASN A 471 -9.32 -1.89 -6.79
N ASP A 472 -8.51 -0.89 -6.42
CA ASP A 472 -7.78 -0.93 -5.14
C ASP A 472 -8.69 -0.63 -3.93
N ASP A 473 -9.63 0.32 -4.05
CA ASP A 473 -10.62 0.63 -3.00
C ASP A 473 -11.42 -0.59 -2.52
N ILE A 474 -11.79 -1.50 -3.43
CA ILE A 474 -12.62 -2.67 -3.18
C ILE A 474 -11.75 -3.91 -2.92
N GLN A 475 -10.82 -4.20 -3.83
CA GLN A 475 -10.07 -5.45 -3.79
C GLN A 475 -8.80 -5.33 -2.95
N GLY A 476 -8.03 -4.25 -3.09
CA GLY A 476 -6.83 -3.98 -2.30
C GLY A 476 -7.13 -3.70 -0.82
N THR A 477 -8.14 -2.87 -0.53
CA THR A 477 -8.56 -2.58 0.85
C THR A 477 -9.04 -3.84 1.56
N GLY A 478 -9.87 -4.65 0.90
CA GLY A 478 -10.27 -5.95 1.45
C GLY A 478 -9.09 -6.89 1.64
N ALA A 479 -8.11 -6.91 0.72
CA ALA A 479 -6.96 -7.79 0.80
C ALA A 479 -5.98 -7.41 1.91
N VAL A 480 -5.70 -6.12 2.13
CA VAL A 480 -4.85 -5.71 3.27
C VAL A 480 -5.56 -5.97 4.59
N VAL A 481 -6.86 -5.63 4.72
CA VAL A 481 -7.61 -5.86 5.96
C VAL A 481 -7.76 -7.35 6.24
N LEU A 482 -7.94 -8.19 5.22
CA LEU A 482 -7.92 -9.64 5.34
C LEU A 482 -6.53 -10.14 5.77
N GLY A 483 -5.44 -9.62 5.19
CA GLY A 483 -4.08 -9.98 5.59
C GLY A 483 -3.83 -9.70 7.08
N GLY A 484 -4.21 -8.51 7.54
CA GLY A 484 -4.17 -8.15 8.96
C GLY A 484 -5.08 -9.02 9.80
N TYR A 485 -6.30 -9.33 9.34
CA TYR A 485 -7.24 -10.19 10.06
C TYR A 485 -6.71 -11.62 10.22
N ILE A 486 -6.05 -12.20 9.21
CA ILE A 486 -5.39 -13.50 9.31
C ILE A 486 -4.33 -13.48 10.43
N GLY A 487 -3.48 -12.44 10.47
CA GLY A 487 -2.50 -12.26 11.55
C GLY A 487 -3.16 -12.06 12.92
N ALA A 488 -4.22 -11.25 12.98
CA ALA A 488 -4.91 -10.91 14.21
C ALA A 488 -5.67 -12.10 14.81
N VAL A 489 -6.34 -12.94 14.00
CA VAL A 489 -6.96 -14.19 14.48
C VAL A 489 -5.92 -15.08 15.14
N ASN A 490 -4.76 -15.28 14.51
CA ASN A 490 -3.67 -16.08 15.06
C ASN A 490 -3.11 -15.52 16.38
N LEU A 491 -3.05 -14.19 16.54
CA LEU A 491 -2.62 -13.53 17.78
C LEU A 491 -3.73 -13.39 18.84
N SER A 492 -5.01 -13.57 18.48
CA SER A 492 -6.15 -13.26 19.35
C SER A 492 -6.39 -14.25 20.48
N GLY A 493 -5.89 -15.48 20.37
CA GLY A 493 -6.24 -16.58 21.29
C GLY A 493 -7.71 -17.04 21.21
N VAL A 494 -8.54 -16.39 20.39
CA VAL A 494 -9.95 -16.72 20.18
C VAL A 494 -10.05 -17.73 19.01
N PRO A 495 -10.61 -18.93 19.23
CA PRO A 495 -10.78 -19.92 18.17
C PRO A 495 -11.58 -19.34 16.99
N ILE A 496 -11.15 -19.68 15.77
CA ILE A 496 -11.74 -19.17 14.52
C ILE A 496 -13.27 -19.36 14.44
N GLU A 497 -13.78 -20.46 15.00
CA GLU A 497 -15.23 -20.73 15.01
C GLU A 497 -16.01 -19.90 16.05
N GLU A 498 -15.34 -19.40 17.09
CA GLU A 498 -15.92 -18.47 18.07
C GLU A 498 -15.86 -16.99 17.62
N GLN A 499 -15.14 -16.68 16.54
CA GLN A 499 -15.01 -15.30 16.05
C GLN A 499 -16.37 -14.70 15.65
N ARG A 500 -16.64 -13.49 16.15
CA ARG A 500 -17.83 -12.67 15.90
C ARG A 500 -17.39 -11.25 15.54
N LEU A 501 -17.70 -10.78 14.33
CA LEU A 501 -17.19 -9.55 13.75
C LEU A 501 -18.29 -8.49 13.66
N VAL A 502 -18.13 -7.38 14.38
CA VAL A 502 -18.97 -6.18 14.21
C VAL A 502 -18.26 -5.20 13.29
N PHE A 503 -18.95 -4.79 12.24
CA PHE A 503 -18.51 -3.81 11.25
C PHE A 503 -19.32 -2.52 11.44
N MET A 504 -18.68 -1.47 11.96
CA MET A 504 -19.26 -0.15 12.05
C MET A 504 -19.02 0.58 10.72
N GLY A 505 -20.08 0.80 9.94
CA GLY A 505 -20.02 1.35 8.59
C GLY A 505 -20.41 0.34 7.50
N ALA A 506 -21.71 0.08 7.31
CA ALA A 506 -22.23 -0.78 6.24
C ALA A 506 -22.21 -0.16 4.82
N GLY A 507 -21.19 0.64 4.51
CA GLY A 507 -20.97 1.24 3.18
C GLY A 507 -20.26 0.32 2.20
N SER A 508 -19.83 0.86 1.06
CA SER A 508 -19.09 0.15 0.01
C SER A 508 -17.84 -0.57 0.53
N ALA A 509 -16.94 0.16 1.20
CA ALA A 509 -15.74 -0.41 1.80
C ALA A 509 -16.07 -1.46 2.87
N GLY A 510 -17.05 -1.21 3.75
CA GLY A 510 -17.49 -2.14 4.79
C GLY A 510 -18.00 -3.47 4.22
N VAL A 511 -18.89 -3.42 3.23
CA VAL A 511 -19.42 -4.61 2.54
C VAL A 511 -18.33 -5.31 1.73
N GLY A 512 -17.45 -4.59 1.05
CA GLY A 512 -16.34 -5.14 0.27
C GLY A 512 -15.34 -5.91 1.12
N VAL A 513 -14.88 -5.31 2.22
CA VAL A 513 -14.00 -5.94 3.22
C VAL A 513 -14.71 -7.17 3.84
N ALA A 514 -15.97 -7.03 4.29
CA ALA A 514 -16.71 -8.13 4.88
C ALA A 514 -16.88 -9.32 3.90
N LYS A 515 -17.11 -9.07 2.60
CA LYS A 515 -17.16 -10.13 1.58
C LYS A 515 -15.83 -10.90 1.45
N GLN A 516 -14.67 -10.22 1.49
CA GLN A 516 -13.37 -10.92 1.47
C GLN A 516 -13.12 -11.73 2.75
N LEU A 517 -13.55 -11.24 3.92
CA LEU A 517 -13.45 -12.02 5.16
C LEU A 517 -14.43 -13.22 5.17
N VAL A 518 -15.56 -13.17 4.46
CA VAL A 518 -16.41 -14.37 4.20
C VAL A 518 -15.64 -15.42 3.38
N GLU A 519 -14.85 -15.01 2.38
CA GLU A 519 -14.03 -15.94 1.59
C GLU A 519 -12.98 -16.67 2.46
N PHE A 520 -12.40 -15.99 3.45
CA PHE A 520 -11.48 -16.59 4.42
C PHE A 520 -12.10 -17.72 5.25
N TYR A 521 -13.39 -17.63 5.58
CA TYR A 521 -14.12 -18.69 6.27
C TYR A 521 -14.54 -19.81 5.32
N THR A 522 -15.01 -19.50 4.11
CA THR A 522 -15.45 -20.53 3.15
C THR A 522 -14.29 -21.38 2.63
N LYS A 523 -13.11 -20.79 2.36
CA LYS A 523 -11.88 -21.55 2.06
C LYS A 523 -11.36 -22.39 3.23
N ARG A 524 -11.97 -22.31 4.43
CA ARG A 524 -11.70 -23.16 5.60
C ARG A 524 -12.81 -24.20 5.87
N GLY A 525 -13.80 -24.30 4.98
CA GLY A 525 -14.83 -25.34 5.01
C GLY A 525 -16.18 -24.90 5.58
N LEU A 526 -16.35 -23.64 5.98
CA LEU A 526 -17.68 -23.12 6.34
C LEU A 526 -18.51 -22.94 5.07
N SER A 527 -19.83 -23.16 5.17
CA SER A 527 -20.76 -22.74 4.12
C SER A 527 -20.81 -21.21 4.04
N GLU A 528 -21.17 -20.65 2.88
CA GLU A 528 -21.28 -19.18 2.71
C GLU A 528 -22.19 -18.56 3.78
N GLN A 529 -23.30 -19.23 4.11
CA GLN A 529 -24.22 -18.74 5.15
C GLN A 529 -23.59 -18.82 6.55
N ALA A 530 -22.97 -19.94 6.93
CA ALA A 530 -22.27 -20.06 8.23
C ALA A 530 -21.08 -19.08 8.36
N ALA A 531 -20.43 -18.73 7.24
CA ALA A 531 -19.44 -17.66 7.20
C ALA A 531 -20.10 -16.29 7.42
N LYS A 532 -21.18 -15.95 6.68
CA LYS A 532 -21.94 -14.69 6.86
C LYS A 532 -22.54 -14.54 8.26
N ASP A 533 -22.85 -15.64 8.93
CA ASP A 533 -23.34 -15.65 10.32
C ASP A 533 -22.29 -15.29 11.38
N LYS A 534 -21.08 -14.92 10.95
CA LYS A 534 -20.06 -14.27 11.78
C LYS A 534 -20.02 -12.74 11.67
N PHE A 535 -20.88 -12.12 10.85
CA PHE A 535 -20.81 -10.70 10.50
C PHE A 535 -22.08 -9.94 10.89
N TRP A 536 -21.90 -8.86 11.66
CA TRP A 536 -22.93 -7.89 12.03
C TRP A 536 -22.52 -6.50 11.54
N LEU A 537 -23.21 -6.00 10.51
CA LEU A 537 -22.94 -4.68 9.93
C LEU A 537 -23.88 -3.63 10.53
N VAL A 538 -23.33 -2.48 10.90
CA VAL A 538 -24.04 -1.36 11.53
C VAL A 538 -23.94 -0.12 10.62
N ASP A 539 -25.03 0.62 10.46
CA ASP A 539 -25.06 1.90 9.75
C ASP A 539 -25.67 3.02 10.61
N THR A 540 -25.95 4.18 10.00
CA THR A 540 -26.54 5.35 10.68
C THR A 540 -27.94 5.14 11.26
N LYS A 541 -28.54 3.96 11.07
CA LYS A 541 -29.82 3.54 11.69
C LYS A 541 -29.66 2.34 12.64
N GLY A 542 -28.42 2.00 13.01
CA GLY A 542 -28.11 0.83 13.85
C GLY A 542 -27.82 -0.43 13.03
N LEU A 543 -28.07 -1.60 13.62
CA LEU A 543 -27.78 -2.91 13.01
C LEU A 543 -28.55 -3.06 11.66
N VAL A 544 -27.92 -3.69 10.67
CA VAL A 544 -28.56 -4.02 9.39
C VAL A 544 -29.29 -5.36 9.52
N THR A 545 -30.61 -5.30 9.62
CA THR A 545 -31.53 -6.44 9.76
C THR A 545 -32.53 -6.46 8.58
N LYS A 546 -33.12 -7.62 8.26
CA LYS A 546 -34.11 -7.75 7.18
C LYS A 546 -35.48 -7.15 7.52
N ASP A 547 -35.79 -7.08 8.81
CA ASP A 547 -37.07 -6.62 9.39
C ASP A 547 -37.03 -5.16 9.87
N ARG A 548 -35.94 -4.42 9.61
CA ARG A 548 -35.71 -3.03 10.06
C ARG A 548 -36.77 -2.00 9.62
N GLY A 549 -37.63 -2.36 8.66
CA GLY A 549 -38.70 -1.51 8.14
C GLY A 549 -38.26 -0.44 7.13
N ASP A 550 -36.95 -0.28 6.86
CA ASP A 550 -36.44 0.65 5.84
C ASP A 550 -35.97 -0.05 4.56
N LYS A 551 -36.03 0.66 3.43
CA LYS A 551 -35.53 0.15 2.15
C LYS A 551 -34.00 0.09 2.17
N LEU A 552 -33.44 -1.06 2.53
CA LEU A 552 -32.01 -1.32 2.45
C LEU A 552 -31.48 -1.15 1.01
N ALA A 553 -30.33 -0.48 0.89
CA ALA A 553 -29.56 -0.45 -0.36
C ALA A 553 -29.04 -1.85 -0.72
N GLU A 554 -28.90 -2.14 -2.01
CA GLU A 554 -28.66 -3.51 -2.51
C GLU A 554 -27.43 -4.17 -1.87
N HIS A 555 -26.33 -3.43 -1.76
CA HIS A 555 -25.08 -3.90 -1.15
C HIS A 555 -25.24 -4.34 0.32
N LYS A 556 -26.20 -3.77 1.07
CA LYS A 556 -26.44 -4.11 2.49
C LYS A 556 -27.20 -5.42 2.66
N LYS A 557 -28.08 -5.78 1.71
CA LYS A 557 -28.97 -6.95 1.84
C LYS A 557 -28.24 -8.27 2.04
N TYR A 558 -27.05 -8.41 1.46
CA TYR A 558 -26.22 -9.63 1.56
C TYR A 558 -25.86 -9.98 3.01
N PHE A 559 -25.64 -8.97 3.87
CA PHE A 559 -25.30 -9.11 5.29
C PHE A 559 -26.46 -8.82 6.25
N ALA A 560 -27.68 -8.60 5.73
CA ALA A 560 -28.83 -8.27 6.58
C ALA A 560 -29.20 -9.45 7.49
N ARG A 561 -29.10 -9.22 8.81
CA ARG A 561 -29.41 -10.19 9.86
C ARG A 561 -30.90 -10.56 9.89
N SER A 562 -31.20 -11.72 10.45
CA SER A 562 -32.58 -12.18 10.72
C SER A 562 -32.70 -13.06 11.98
N ASP A 563 -31.67 -13.03 12.82
CA ASP A 563 -31.53 -13.68 14.14
C ASP A 563 -31.79 -12.71 15.31
N ASN A 564 -32.14 -11.46 14.99
CA ASN A 564 -32.39 -10.36 15.92
C ASN A 564 -33.68 -10.51 16.76
N ASN A 565 -34.47 -11.57 16.54
CA ASN A 565 -35.69 -11.89 17.29
C ASN A 565 -36.73 -10.74 17.36
N GLY A 566 -36.80 -9.90 16.33
CA GLY A 566 -37.69 -8.72 16.28
C GLY A 566 -37.18 -7.49 17.04
N HIS A 567 -36.04 -7.57 17.72
CA HIS A 567 -35.37 -6.42 18.34
C HIS A 567 -34.55 -5.66 17.30
N GLN A 568 -34.45 -4.34 17.45
CA GLN A 568 -33.67 -3.46 16.57
C GLN A 568 -32.69 -2.63 17.41
N PHE A 569 -31.40 -2.91 17.25
CA PHE A 569 -30.30 -2.31 17.99
C PHE A 569 -29.85 -1.03 17.28
N ARG A 570 -29.92 0.12 17.96
CA ARG A 570 -29.88 1.47 17.38
C ARG A 570 -28.50 2.11 17.38
N ASN A 571 -27.65 1.74 18.33
CA ASN A 571 -26.29 2.25 18.50
C ASN A 571 -25.28 1.09 18.57
N LEU A 572 -23.98 1.43 18.64
CA LEU A 572 -22.90 0.45 18.62
C LEU A 572 -22.79 -0.30 19.96
N GLU A 573 -23.06 0.37 21.08
CA GLU A 573 -23.09 -0.19 22.42
C GLU A 573 -24.10 -1.34 22.56
N GLU A 574 -25.36 -1.13 22.14
CA GLU A 574 -26.41 -2.14 22.09
C GLU A 574 -26.02 -3.36 21.23
N VAL A 575 -25.36 -3.11 20.08
CA VAL A 575 -24.87 -4.20 19.21
C VAL A 575 -23.72 -4.96 19.86
N ILE A 576 -22.82 -4.30 20.59
CA ILE A 576 -21.71 -4.96 21.29
C ILE A 576 -22.22 -5.80 22.46
N GLU A 577 -23.20 -5.33 23.23
CA GLU A 577 -23.81 -6.11 24.31
C GLU A 577 -24.54 -7.36 23.79
N TYR A 578 -25.27 -7.23 22.68
CA TYR A 578 -25.99 -8.33 22.04
C TYR A 578 -25.07 -9.35 21.37
N VAL A 579 -24.14 -8.91 20.50
CA VAL A 579 -23.26 -9.78 19.69
C VAL A 579 -22.07 -10.30 20.51
N LYS A 580 -21.63 -9.55 21.52
CA LYS A 580 -20.40 -9.80 22.30
C LYS A 580 -19.20 -10.05 21.37
N PRO A 581 -18.86 -9.11 20.47
CA PRO A 581 -17.91 -9.33 19.40
C PRO A 581 -16.50 -9.69 19.90
N THR A 582 -15.75 -10.32 19.00
CA THR A 582 -14.32 -10.63 19.16
C THR A 582 -13.45 -9.73 18.27
N ALA A 583 -14.05 -9.18 17.21
CA ALA A 583 -13.46 -8.16 16.35
C ALA A 583 -14.43 -7.00 16.13
N LEU A 584 -13.90 -5.77 16.19
CA LEU A 584 -14.59 -4.53 15.85
C LEU A 584 -13.81 -3.80 14.75
N ILE A 585 -14.47 -3.56 13.61
CA ILE A 585 -13.86 -2.99 12.40
C ILE A 585 -14.63 -1.71 12.02
N GLY A 586 -13.91 -0.59 11.90
CA GLY A 586 -14.45 0.74 11.65
C GLY A 586 -14.14 1.24 10.25
N LEU A 587 -15.18 1.49 9.47
CA LEU A 587 -15.13 1.96 8.07
C LEU A 587 -16.19 3.05 7.85
N THR A 588 -16.22 4.05 8.75
CA THR A 588 -17.29 5.07 8.86
C THR A 588 -16.97 6.46 8.30
N ALA A 589 -15.69 6.79 8.12
CA ALA A 589 -15.20 8.16 7.96
C ALA A 589 -15.69 9.16 9.05
N THR A 590 -15.99 8.66 10.25
CA THR A 590 -16.56 9.39 11.39
C THR A 590 -15.70 9.21 12.64
N HIS A 591 -15.12 10.29 13.13
CA HIS A 591 -14.20 10.27 14.27
C HIS A 591 -14.91 10.04 15.61
N GLY A 592 -14.25 9.35 16.54
CA GLY A 592 -14.70 9.17 17.92
C GLY A 592 -15.85 8.17 18.12
N VAL A 593 -16.27 7.45 17.08
CA VAL A 593 -17.35 6.45 17.15
C VAL A 593 -16.96 5.24 18.00
N PHE A 594 -15.67 4.92 18.12
CA PHE A 594 -15.20 3.91 19.07
C PHE A 594 -14.87 4.58 20.40
N THR A 595 -15.91 4.78 21.20
CA THR A 595 -15.88 5.37 22.55
C THR A 595 -15.16 4.47 23.56
N GLU A 596 -14.83 5.02 24.73
CA GLU A 596 -14.25 4.23 25.84
C GLU A 596 -15.19 3.11 26.30
N SER A 597 -16.51 3.38 26.36
CA SER A 597 -17.54 2.37 26.64
C SER A 597 -17.56 1.25 25.60
N VAL A 598 -17.54 1.59 24.30
CA VAL A 598 -17.47 0.64 23.19
C VAL A 598 -16.23 -0.25 23.29
N ILE A 599 -15.04 0.33 23.50
CA ILE A 599 -13.79 -0.42 23.51
C ILE A 599 -13.64 -1.28 24.78
N ARG A 600 -14.11 -0.80 25.94
CA ARG A 600 -14.14 -1.62 27.18
C ARG A 600 -15.18 -2.74 27.10
N ALA A 601 -16.33 -2.52 26.47
CA ALA A 601 -17.34 -3.56 26.25
C ALA A 601 -16.87 -4.64 25.26
N LEU A 602 -16.13 -4.25 24.21
CA LEU A 602 -15.42 -5.18 23.32
C LEU A 602 -14.38 -6.02 24.09
N LYS A 603 -13.55 -5.38 24.94
CA LYS A 603 -12.59 -6.10 25.79
C LYS A 603 -13.28 -7.10 26.72
N ALA A 604 -14.31 -6.66 27.46
CA ALA A 604 -15.07 -7.54 28.37
C ALA A 604 -15.72 -8.72 27.64
N SER A 605 -16.22 -8.51 26.42
CA SER A 605 -16.78 -9.57 25.57
C SER A 605 -15.78 -10.65 25.19
N VAL A 606 -14.49 -10.31 25.10
CA VAL A 606 -13.39 -11.22 24.74
C VAL A 606 -12.77 -11.88 25.97
N ASP A 607 -12.54 -11.11 27.04
CA ASP A 607 -12.03 -11.63 28.33
C ASP A 607 -12.98 -12.70 28.90
N ALA A 608 -14.30 -12.50 28.77
CA ALA A 608 -15.33 -13.45 29.18
C ALA A 608 -15.28 -14.80 28.43
N GLY A 609 -14.58 -14.86 27.28
CA GLY A 609 -14.34 -16.11 26.56
C GLY A 609 -13.19 -16.96 27.12
N GLY A 610 -12.34 -16.40 27.99
CA GLY A 610 -11.22 -17.11 28.62
C GLY A 610 -9.89 -16.33 28.65
N LEU A 611 -8.99 -16.77 29.53
CA LEU A 611 -7.70 -16.13 29.80
C LEU A 611 -6.80 -16.06 28.55
N GLY A 612 -6.09 -14.94 28.41
CA GLY A 612 -5.11 -14.72 27.34
C GLY A 612 -5.70 -14.38 25.97
N ARG A 613 -7.03 -14.31 25.85
CA ARG A 613 -7.71 -13.81 24.65
C ARG A 613 -7.51 -12.29 24.49
N ARG A 614 -7.53 -11.80 23.25
CA ARG A 614 -7.22 -10.41 22.88
C ARG A 614 -8.22 -9.87 21.86
N PRO A 615 -8.84 -8.69 22.07
CA PRO A 615 -9.81 -8.14 21.14
C PRO A 615 -9.13 -7.59 19.87
N ILE A 616 -9.72 -7.85 18.70
CA ILE A 616 -9.27 -7.30 17.43
C ILE A 616 -9.99 -5.96 17.20
N LEU A 617 -9.23 -4.87 17.01
CA LEU A 617 -9.79 -3.51 16.94
C LEU A 617 -9.17 -2.72 15.79
N PHE A 618 -9.91 -2.58 14.69
CA PHE A 618 -9.41 -1.98 13.46
C PHE A 618 -10.16 -0.67 13.10
N PRO A 619 -9.74 0.51 13.59
CA PRO A 619 -10.25 1.82 13.12
C PRO A 619 -9.56 2.21 11.80
N LEU A 620 -10.17 1.84 10.67
CA LEU A 620 -9.53 1.92 9.35
C LEU A 620 -9.81 3.24 8.59
N SER A 621 -10.69 4.10 9.12
CA SER A 621 -11.06 5.35 8.45
C SER A 621 -9.89 6.32 8.27
N ASN A 622 -9.87 7.00 7.12
CA ASN A 622 -8.84 7.93 6.68
C ASN A 622 -9.42 9.30 6.32
N PRO A 623 -8.66 10.41 6.45
CA PRO A 623 -7.36 10.52 7.12
C PRO A 623 -7.47 10.40 8.66
N LEU A 624 -6.39 10.65 9.39
CA LEU A 624 -6.30 10.56 10.86
C LEU A 624 -7.46 11.26 11.60
N THR A 625 -7.91 12.42 11.11
CA THR A 625 -9.05 13.20 11.65
C THR A 625 -10.42 12.54 11.45
N LYS A 626 -10.47 11.35 10.84
CA LYS A 626 -11.66 10.53 10.60
C LYS A 626 -11.58 9.13 11.22
N ALA A 627 -10.45 8.74 11.82
CA ALA A 627 -10.28 7.44 12.46
C ALA A 627 -11.22 7.28 13.67
N GLU A 628 -11.83 6.10 13.83
CA GLU A 628 -12.87 5.86 14.84
C GLU A 628 -12.36 6.00 16.30
N CYS A 629 -11.08 5.69 16.56
CA CYS A 629 -10.35 6.02 17.79
C CYS A 629 -8.84 6.18 17.50
N THR A 630 -8.07 6.69 18.47
CA THR A 630 -6.60 6.74 18.39
C THR A 630 -5.95 5.44 18.86
N PHE A 631 -4.66 5.25 18.51
CA PHE A 631 -3.87 4.14 19.05
C PHE A 631 -3.65 4.23 20.57
N GLU A 632 -3.40 5.42 21.10
CA GLU A 632 -3.28 5.68 22.54
C GLU A 632 -4.56 5.32 23.31
N GLN A 633 -5.72 5.70 22.76
CA GLN A 633 -7.03 5.30 23.28
C GLN A 633 -7.21 3.78 23.28
N ALA A 634 -6.93 3.11 22.15
CA ALA A 634 -7.04 1.66 22.04
C ALA A 634 -6.12 0.91 23.03
N VAL A 635 -4.88 1.36 23.23
CA VAL A 635 -3.97 0.78 24.23
C VAL A 635 -4.48 1.03 25.65
N THR A 636 -4.86 2.26 25.96
CA THR A 636 -5.25 2.67 27.33
C THR A 636 -6.58 2.04 27.77
N TRP A 637 -7.56 1.96 26.89
CA TRP A 637 -8.89 1.40 27.20
C TRP A 637 -8.95 -0.13 27.13
N THR A 638 -7.89 -0.79 26.66
CA THR A 638 -7.79 -2.26 26.67
C THR A 638 -6.62 -2.81 27.49
N ASP A 639 -5.97 -1.97 28.30
CA ASP A 639 -4.82 -2.36 29.14
C ASP A 639 -3.67 -2.99 28.32
N GLY A 640 -3.48 -2.49 27.09
CA GLY A 640 -2.52 -3.02 26.11
C GLY A 640 -2.93 -4.33 25.42
N THR A 641 -4.11 -4.89 25.71
CA THR A 641 -4.51 -6.21 25.18
C THR A 641 -5.01 -6.19 23.74
N ALA A 642 -5.48 -5.06 23.19
CA ALA A 642 -5.97 -4.99 21.82
C ALA A 642 -4.95 -5.42 20.76
N ILE A 643 -5.44 -6.00 19.67
CA ILE A 643 -4.72 -6.17 18.40
C ILE A 643 -5.21 -5.07 17.48
N PHE A 644 -4.46 -3.97 17.45
CA PHE A 644 -4.82 -2.74 16.77
C PHE A 644 -4.23 -2.65 15.35
N ALA A 645 -5.03 -2.19 14.39
CA ALA A 645 -4.54 -1.73 13.09
C ALA A 645 -5.41 -0.59 12.52
N SER A 646 -4.77 0.43 11.94
CA SER A 646 -5.46 1.61 11.39
C SER A 646 -5.13 1.88 9.93
N GLY A 647 -5.98 2.64 9.23
CA GLY A 647 -5.70 3.05 7.85
C GLY A 647 -4.60 4.11 7.76
N SER A 648 -4.61 5.06 8.70
CA SER A 648 -3.63 6.13 8.84
C SER A 648 -2.50 5.74 9.82
N PRO A 649 -1.29 6.30 9.67
CA PRO A 649 -0.17 6.00 10.56
C PRO A 649 -0.36 6.66 11.94
N PHE A 650 0.10 5.97 12.99
CA PHE A 650 0.21 6.49 14.36
C PHE A 650 1.66 6.33 14.85
N SER A 651 2.05 7.15 15.83
CA SER A 651 3.29 6.96 16.58
C SER A 651 3.21 5.78 17.54
N ALA A 652 4.35 5.19 17.89
CA ALA A 652 4.45 4.25 19.01
C ALA A 652 4.09 4.94 20.33
N PHE A 653 3.40 4.23 21.23
CA PHE A 653 2.88 4.77 22.48
C PHE A 653 3.53 4.06 23.68
N THR A 654 4.00 4.81 24.67
CA THR A 654 4.76 4.26 25.82
C THR A 654 4.05 4.53 27.13
N VAL A 655 3.52 3.46 27.73
CA VAL A 655 2.89 3.49 29.06
C VAL A 655 3.98 3.42 30.13
N LYS A 656 3.99 4.38 31.05
CA LYS A 656 4.89 4.40 32.21
C LYS A 656 4.30 3.54 33.33
N GLY A 657 4.61 2.23 33.32
CA GLY A 657 4.32 1.34 34.45
C GLY A 657 5.21 1.64 35.66
N THR A 658 4.87 1.02 36.81
CA THR A 658 5.59 1.16 38.08
C THR A 658 7.05 0.70 38.01
N ASP A 659 7.29 -0.41 37.32
CA ASP A 659 8.60 -1.07 37.33
C ASP A 659 9.43 -0.76 36.07
N LYS A 660 8.79 -0.74 34.90
CA LYS A 660 9.41 -0.38 33.60
C LYS A 660 8.38 0.25 32.64
N PRO A 661 8.81 1.15 31.74
CA PRO A 661 7.98 1.61 30.64
C PRO A 661 7.75 0.49 29.61
N ILE A 662 6.54 0.40 29.07
CA ILE A 662 6.18 -0.55 28.01
C ILE A 662 5.78 0.26 26.76
N THR A 663 6.48 0.03 25.65
CA THR A 663 6.20 0.65 24.35
C THR A 663 5.39 -0.29 23.46
N TYR A 664 4.22 0.17 23.03
CA TYR A 664 3.35 -0.49 22.07
C TYR A 664 3.55 0.12 20.68
N TYR A 665 3.45 -0.71 19.64
CA TYR A 665 3.64 -0.32 18.24
C TYR A 665 2.32 -0.49 17.45
N PRO A 666 1.85 0.53 16.72
CA PRO A 666 0.65 0.42 15.91
C PRO A 666 0.94 -0.34 14.61
N ASN A 667 -0.07 -1.06 14.11
CA ASN A 667 -0.06 -1.62 12.76
C ASN A 667 -0.81 -0.68 11.81
N GLN A 668 -0.37 -0.56 10.56
CA GLN A 668 -1.07 0.21 9.53
C GLN A 668 -1.61 -0.70 8.43
N GLY A 669 -2.93 -0.86 8.36
CA GLY A 669 -3.62 -1.60 7.31
C GLY A 669 -3.85 -0.72 6.09
N ASN A 670 -2.80 -0.52 5.29
CA ASN A 670 -2.83 0.29 4.08
C ASN A 670 -2.47 -0.53 2.84
N ASN A 671 -3.22 -0.33 1.75
CA ASN A 671 -3.18 -1.10 0.51
C ASN A 671 -1.79 -1.16 -0.16
N VAL A 672 -0.86 -0.26 0.19
CA VAL A 672 0.55 -0.30 -0.25
C VAL A 672 1.25 -1.64 0.06
N TYR A 673 0.77 -2.42 1.02
CA TYR A 673 1.27 -3.77 1.29
C TYR A 673 0.76 -4.86 0.32
N VAL A 674 -0.25 -4.58 -0.51
CA VAL A 674 -0.84 -5.55 -1.46
C VAL A 674 -0.79 -5.09 -2.91
N PHE A 675 -1.22 -3.86 -3.26
CA PHE A 675 -1.33 -3.46 -4.67
C PHE A 675 -0.01 -3.58 -5.46
N PRO A 676 1.17 -3.22 -4.91
CA PRO A 676 2.42 -3.35 -5.66
C PRO A 676 2.70 -4.81 -6.07
N GLY A 677 2.45 -5.75 -5.15
CA GLY A 677 2.59 -7.18 -5.40
C GLY A 677 1.50 -7.75 -6.32
N ILE A 678 0.26 -7.26 -6.24
CA ILE A 678 -0.84 -7.66 -7.14
C ILE A 678 -0.49 -7.29 -8.59
N GLY A 679 -0.14 -6.02 -8.85
CA GLY A 679 0.21 -5.57 -10.20
C GLY A 679 1.46 -6.28 -10.75
N LEU A 680 2.55 -6.34 -9.97
CA LEU A 680 3.77 -7.04 -10.38
C LEU A 680 3.53 -8.53 -10.64
N GLY A 681 2.77 -9.21 -9.78
CA GLY A 681 2.44 -10.63 -9.96
C GLY A 681 1.57 -10.88 -11.18
N THR A 682 0.65 -9.96 -11.49
CA THR A 682 -0.22 -10.00 -12.69
C THR A 682 0.62 -9.83 -13.97
N ILE A 683 1.54 -8.86 -14.00
CA ILE A 683 2.45 -8.61 -15.13
C ILE A 683 3.42 -9.78 -15.33
N LEU A 684 4.14 -10.20 -14.29
CA LEU A 684 5.20 -11.19 -14.41
C LEU A 684 4.70 -12.60 -14.73
N SER A 685 3.44 -12.92 -14.41
CA SER A 685 2.73 -14.14 -14.83
C SER A 685 2.05 -14.02 -16.20
N LYS A 686 2.07 -12.86 -16.84
CA LYS A 686 1.28 -12.53 -18.05
C LYS A 686 -0.18 -12.96 -17.87
N SER A 687 -0.82 -12.50 -16.80
CA SER A 687 -2.21 -12.84 -16.50
C SER A 687 -3.17 -12.19 -17.49
N ASN A 688 -4.11 -12.96 -18.05
CA ASN A 688 -5.13 -12.43 -18.96
C ASN A 688 -6.27 -11.68 -18.25
N ARG A 689 -6.45 -11.88 -16.94
CA ARG A 689 -7.33 -11.12 -16.02
C ARG A 689 -6.85 -11.27 -14.57
N VAL A 690 -7.36 -10.45 -13.66
CA VAL A 690 -7.13 -10.61 -12.20
C VAL A 690 -8.33 -11.36 -11.59
N THR A 691 -8.07 -12.44 -10.85
CA THR A 691 -9.10 -13.27 -10.20
C THR A 691 -9.28 -12.92 -8.72
N ASP A 692 -10.43 -13.25 -8.13
CA ASP A 692 -10.61 -13.15 -6.67
C ASP A 692 -9.61 -14.04 -5.91
N ASN A 693 -9.27 -15.20 -6.46
CA ASN A 693 -8.30 -16.09 -5.84
C ASN A 693 -6.86 -15.54 -5.87
N MET A 694 -6.49 -14.70 -6.86
CA MET A 694 -5.26 -13.88 -6.83
C MET A 694 -5.33 -12.82 -5.72
N ILE A 695 -6.46 -12.11 -5.57
CA ILE A 695 -6.68 -11.12 -4.51
C ILE A 695 -6.62 -11.77 -3.11
N TYR A 696 -7.35 -12.85 -2.86
CA TYR A 696 -7.26 -13.62 -1.62
C TYR A 696 -5.84 -14.13 -1.35
N THR A 697 -5.15 -14.61 -2.39
CA THR A 697 -3.77 -15.11 -2.25
C THR A 697 -2.82 -13.96 -1.87
N SER A 698 -3.03 -12.74 -2.36
CA SER A 698 -2.24 -11.56 -1.96
C SER A 698 -2.38 -11.26 -0.46
N ALA A 699 -3.60 -11.35 0.08
CA ALA A 699 -3.90 -11.15 1.50
C ALA A 699 -3.21 -12.22 2.37
N ALA A 700 -3.32 -13.48 1.96
CA ALA A 700 -2.68 -14.60 2.65
C ALA A 700 -1.14 -14.53 2.60
N ALA A 701 -0.57 -14.08 1.48
CA ALA A 701 0.86 -13.89 1.30
C ALA A 701 1.41 -12.74 2.15
N LEU A 702 0.67 -11.63 2.26
CA LEU A 702 0.99 -10.53 3.17
C LEU A 702 1.04 -11.02 4.62
N ALA A 703 0.01 -11.73 5.08
CA ALA A 703 -0.03 -12.32 6.43
C ALA A 703 1.14 -13.30 6.71
N GLY A 704 1.66 -13.95 5.68
CA GLY A 704 2.83 -14.84 5.74
C GLY A 704 4.19 -14.16 5.59
N SER A 705 4.25 -12.84 5.35
CA SER A 705 5.50 -12.12 5.02
C SER A 705 6.24 -11.50 6.23
N LEU A 706 5.67 -11.62 7.43
CA LEU A 706 6.26 -11.11 8.67
C LEU A 706 7.50 -11.91 9.09
N ASN A 707 8.50 -11.20 9.61
CA ASN A 707 9.70 -11.81 10.17
C ASN A 707 9.57 -12.07 11.69
N ALA A 708 10.54 -12.79 12.27
CA ALA A 708 10.52 -13.16 13.68
C ALA A 708 10.57 -11.98 14.67
N GLU A 709 11.13 -10.82 14.29
CA GLU A 709 11.16 -9.61 15.12
C GLU A 709 9.77 -8.96 15.16
N GLU A 710 9.09 -8.90 14.01
CA GLU A 710 7.75 -8.32 13.85
C GLU A 710 6.70 -9.17 14.57
N ILE A 711 6.77 -10.50 14.43
CA ILE A 711 5.93 -11.46 15.16
C ILE A 711 6.16 -11.34 16.67
N HIS A 712 7.42 -11.22 17.12
CA HIS A 712 7.73 -11.03 18.54
C HIS A 712 7.22 -9.70 19.10
N LYS A 713 7.16 -8.65 18.27
CA LYS A 713 6.54 -7.35 18.59
C LYS A 713 5.00 -7.36 18.53
N GLY A 714 4.38 -8.48 18.16
CA GLY A 714 2.93 -8.60 18.05
C GLY A 714 2.32 -7.83 16.88
N LEU A 715 3.11 -7.58 15.83
CA LEU A 715 2.64 -6.96 14.59
C LEU A 715 1.83 -7.96 13.74
N ILE A 716 0.95 -7.43 12.90
CA ILE A 716 0.14 -8.19 11.92
C ILE A 716 0.41 -7.77 10.46
N TYR A 717 1.26 -6.77 10.26
CA TYR A 717 1.87 -6.44 8.97
C TYR A 717 3.41 -6.34 9.13
N PRO A 718 4.19 -6.48 8.06
CA PRO A 718 5.60 -6.10 8.05
C PRO A 718 5.80 -4.63 8.40
N ARG A 719 7.02 -4.23 8.77
CA ARG A 719 7.36 -2.80 8.80
C ARG A 719 7.44 -2.21 7.39
N ILE A 720 7.22 -0.90 7.27
CA ILE A 720 7.18 -0.21 5.97
C ILE A 720 8.52 -0.24 5.23
N GLU A 721 9.65 -0.27 5.95
CA GLU A 721 10.99 -0.45 5.37
C GLU A 721 11.13 -1.81 4.64
N ARG A 722 10.29 -2.79 4.99
CA ARG A 722 10.24 -4.12 4.35
C ARG A 722 9.10 -4.28 3.35
N VAL A 723 8.38 -3.21 2.99
CA VAL A 723 7.29 -3.25 1.99
C VAL A 723 7.76 -3.83 0.65
N ARG A 724 9.05 -3.66 0.31
CA ARG A 724 9.67 -4.21 -0.90
C ARG A 724 9.95 -5.71 -0.85
N GLU A 725 10.27 -6.24 0.33
CA GLU A 725 10.33 -7.70 0.54
C GLU A 725 8.93 -8.33 0.54
N ALA A 726 7.97 -7.66 1.18
CA ALA A 726 6.58 -8.11 1.24
C ALA A 726 5.92 -8.14 -0.14
N SER A 727 6.11 -7.08 -0.95
CA SER A 727 5.57 -6.98 -2.32
C SER A 727 6.09 -8.10 -3.23
N LEU A 728 7.33 -8.53 -3.05
CA LEU A 728 7.90 -9.67 -3.78
C LEU A 728 7.25 -11.01 -3.37
N ILE A 729 7.02 -11.23 -2.08
CA ILE A 729 6.32 -12.42 -1.57
C ILE A 729 4.88 -12.44 -2.09
N VAL A 730 4.19 -11.30 -2.04
CA VAL A 730 2.83 -11.15 -2.60
C VAL A 730 2.83 -11.43 -4.10
N ALA A 731 3.76 -10.83 -4.87
CA ALA A 731 3.86 -11.07 -6.31
C ALA A 731 4.09 -12.54 -6.65
N ARG A 732 4.97 -13.24 -5.92
CA ARG A 732 5.21 -14.68 -6.10
C ARG A 732 3.95 -15.51 -5.92
N GLU A 733 3.20 -15.28 -4.84
CA GLU A 733 2.00 -16.08 -4.58
C GLU A 733 0.84 -15.70 -5.51
N VAL A 734 0.73 -14.42 -5.94
CA VAL A 734 -0.19 -13.96 -7.00
C VAL A 734 0.14 -14.63 -8.34
N MET A 735 1.42 -14.73 -8.72
CA MET A 735 1.85 -15.48 -9.91
C MET A 735 1.42 -16.95 -9.82
N LYS A 736 1.66 -17.62 -8.68
CA LYS A 736 1.23 -19.01 -8.46
C LYS A 736 -0.30 -19.16 -8.52
N ALA A 737 -1.07 -18.18 -8.03
CA ALA A 737 -2.52 -18.16 -8.16
C ALA A 737 -2.95 -18.06 -9.63
N ALA A 738 -2.32 -17.17 -10.41
CA ALA A 738 -2.60 -17.01 -11.84
C ALA A 738 -2.41 -18.31 -12.66
N ARG A 739 -1.41 -19.14 -12.34
CA ARG A 739 -1.27 -20.49 -12.93
C ARG A 739 -2.38 -21.43 -12.48
N ARG A 740 -2.66 -21.52 -11.17
CA ARG A 740 -3.72 -22.39 -10.61
C ARG A 740 -5.11 -22.08 -11.18
N ASP A 741 -5.38 -20.81 -11.46
CA ASP A 741 -6.66 -20.33 -11.99
C ASP A 741 -6.74 -20.39 -13.53
N GLY A 742 -5.68 -20.84 -14.21
CA GLY A 742 -5.61 -20.94 -15.67
C GLY A 742 -5.57 -19.59 -16.41
N VAL A 743 -5.14 -18.51 -15.76
CA VAL A 743 -5.08 -17.15 -16.34
C VAL A 743 -3.68 -16.68 -16.73
N SER A 744 -2.62 -17.33 -16.22
CA SER A 744 -1.23 -17.06 -16.60
C SER A 744 -0.91 -17.53 -18.02
N GLN A 745 -0.17 -16.73 -18.77
CA GLN A 745 0.32 -17.03 -20.13
C GLN A 745 1.84 -17.32 -20.17
N LEU A 746 2.43 -17.78 -19.06
CA LEU A 746 3.81 -18.30 -19.05
C LEU A 746 3.87 -19.77 -19.52
N PRO A 747 4.95 -20.22 -20.18
CA PRO A 747 5.14 -21.63 -20.56
C PRO A 747 5.17 -22.57 -19.35
N GLU A 748 4.54 -23.74 -19.47
CA GLU A 748 4.50 -24.72 -18.37
C GLU A 748 5.88 -25.31 -18.02
N GLU A 749 6.80 -25.39 -18.99
CA GLU A 749 8.21 -25.76 -18.76
C GLU A 749 8.89 -24.88 -17.72
N GLN A 750 8.58 -23.57 -17.73
CA GLN A 750 9.12 -22.58 -16.80
C GLN A 750 8.52 -22.74 -15.39
N TRP A 751 7.28 -23.21 -15.29
CA TRP A 751 6.65 -23.54 -14.02
C TRP A 751 7.21 -24.81 -13.39
N LEU A 752 7.54 -25.82 -14.21
CA LEU A 752 8.15 -27.08 -13.75
C LEU A 752 9.54 -26.83 -13.12
N GLU A 753 10.35 -25.92 -13.66
CA GLU A 753 11.61 -25.46 -13.03
C GLU A 753 11.34 -24.91 -11.61
N TRP A 754 10.32 -24.07 -11.46
CA TRP A 754 9.99 -23.48 -10.15
C TRP A 754 9.33 -24.44 -9.18
N GLU A 755 8.78 -25.56 -9.63
CA GLU A 755 8.29 -26.64 -8.76
C GLU A 755 9.42 -27.56 -8.29
N GLU A 756 10.44 -27.82 -9.11
CA GLU A 756 11.64 -28.56 -8.69
C GLU A 756 12.48 -27.76 -7.69
N TRP A 757 12.76 -26.48 -7.98
CA TRP A 757 13.68 -25.64 -7.20
C TRP A 757 12.97 -24.76 -6.14
N GLY A 758 11.64 -24.68 -6.19
CA GLY A 758 10.79 -23.99 -5.22
C GLY A 758 10.89 -22.46 -5.27
N ASP A 759 10.28 -21.82 -4.26
CA ASP A 759 10.22 -20.36 -4.09
C ASP A 759 11.52 -19.59 -4.38
N PRO A 760 12.74 -20.05 -3.99
CA PRO A 760 13.98 -19.34 -4.30
C PRO A 760 14.28 -19.16 -5.80
N ALA A 761 13.80 -20.05 -6.67
CA ALA A 761 13.97 -19.93 -8.12
C ALA A 761 13.02 -18.89 -8.71
N LEU A 762 11.77 -18.87 -8.27
CA LEU A 762 10.79 -17.85 -8.66
C LEU A 762 11.14 -16.47 -8.07
N ASP A 763 11.62 -16.40 -6.83
CA ASP A 763 12.20 -15.18 -6.23
C ASP A 763 13.35 -14.63 -7.08
N LYS A 764 14.23 -15.51 -7.59
CA LYS A 764 15.34 -15.13 -8.49
C LYS A 764 14.82 -14.62 -9.83
N TYR A 765 13.79 -15.24 -10.40
CA TYR A 765 13.13 -14.77 -11.64
C TYR A 765 12.54 -13.36 -11.48
N ILE A 766 11.86 -13.10 -10.36
CA ILE A 766 11.27 -11.79 -10.01
C ILE A 766 12.39 -10.77 -9.79
N LYS A 767 13.39 -11.08 -8.95
CA LYS A 767 14.54 -10.19 -8.65
C LYS A 767 15.33 -9.79 -9.88
N ALA A 768 15.40 -10.65 -10.90
CA ALA A 768 16.06 -10.36 -12.18
C ALA A 768 15.23 -9.49 -13.14
N ARG A 769 14.03 -9.04 -12.76
CA ARG A 769 13.11 -8.26 -13.61
C ARG A 769 12.65 -6.95 -12.99
N ILE A 770 12.61 -6.87 -11.65
CA ILE A 770 12.30 -5.63 -10.95
C ILE A 770 13.38 -4.56 -11.16
N TYR A 771 12.94 -3.31 -11.30
CA TYR A 771 13.79 -2.13 -11.35
C TYR A 771 14.39 -1.82 -9.98
N ASP A 772 15.72 -1.71 -9.90
CA ASP A 772 16.49 -1.21 -8.76
C ASP A 772 17.31 -0.01 -9.25
N PRO A 773 17.19 1.20 -8.64
CA PRO A 773 17.84 2.41 -9.16
C PRO A 773 19.37 2.36 -9.03
N GLU A 774 20.04 2.09 -10.16
CA GLU A 774 21.49 2.14 -10.33
C GLU A 774 21.93 3.56 -10.70
N LEU A 775 22.44 4.35 -9.75
CA LEU A 775 23.06 5.66 -9.98
C LEU A 775 24.55 5.55 -10.34
#